data_AF-R4VDM5-F1
#
_entry.id   AF-R4VDM5-F1
#
_cell.length_a   1.000
_cell.length_b   1.000
_cell.length_c   1.000
_cell.angle_alpha   90.00
_cell.angle_beta   90.00
_cell.angle_gamma   90.00
#
_symmetry.space_group_name_H-M   'P 1'
#
loop_
_entity.id
_entity.type
_entity.pdbx_description
1 polymer ?
#
loop_
_entity_poly.entity_id
_entity_poly.type
_entity_poly.pdbx_seq_one_letter_code
_entity_poly.pdbx_strand_id
1 'polypeptide(L)'
;MEFQLTVFLALVATGVHSGPLQVQQPISTCSRECTGRSNFQYSPGSTYTYSYEVETKTAILGATEDQSTIKIRATANIEVLSKCEMLLQLRDVSIESSDPSLPLRLKAGKTSSDFSAVLQQHPLRFSFQDGEVNEICPEDDESSWVLNIKRGLLSAFQNTMDDLDMDRYKARENDVMGNCPTEYVLTQKGWKAKNIRKTKDFLACMDRQSYESSIRSVPLKLASNLRSLPLLKSTILCEQTIASSGQLKEVQCHETHMFRPFSKENSGAATEITQKLTLIRETSTVSSTEKDLISRRSNLLFEHTHGEIPATAGVLDAKNKLEEICKSTEQDIRSETPQDFAELVYIMKKMDKSSLRSLFTEIKEPFFCPNNADRTQKFFRDALPMLGTEGAIGLMQEMIRSNEVSGVEAEMWLMSLAFIHHPTREILVEVQNLLGLPSLSSKAFLPLSTLVHTFCQANPNCEGETAVQSVVSLITEKIGSRCLVNNNHQTVMLALRAIGNIGHAQTSIPTLYSCISNTKNPMDIRVAAVEAFRRMSCGADRNNLMALFRNSGEDSELRIAAYLAAMKCPSKYIISQVHSTLATEEVNQVSSFVWTHLTNLQESSDSANQEVKAMLRDVIFEKEFDMDKRKFSRNYEASFFLEKLGTGAKIDSNLVWSAKSFIPRSASMNLTFDLFGSSINLFEVGGRVQGLEYLLESYFGPAGYFKNPAKTQGPQTQGIKSKDIQSEKINDINGKLDSSMDDLRAALYTRVFGNELNYVTLGSKASQDDDFGSFNLPEFISKLRQNVPQEMSLTKSIMLIDTTLVIPTGVGLPLNLTLNATASMALKVSGQMNLVKPSTSVVLEGSLAPSGAIAVSSIMSIDATVVRGGLKMVSTLHSSTGGKVKVELKKKQLFNLQLDLAQDKMEILDVKTKFFIFFDNIHKEQKMHTTDYSYKQCTSERAARVIGLEICTASFVPKEKMATSPYFPLSGPAGYSIIVSKKDLPAGFVLEAKTVDTPSQTIIRFMANTPSSVVDRALGLDIVVDHAQKTLDASLATPWKRADFSGSFQNTQDLKALTGKLTLDRIKEYVMDHQLKISRKNDRLTFSPTSIIKIPDWKDLSLTGNIDYLKMKNFTADLSLQGAFKDPVLLTTSVLNTDIWVGAKGEFTHEGDQV
;
A
#
# COMPACT_ATOMS: atom_id res chain seq x y z
N MET A 1 -6.33 79.23 16.02
CA MET A 1 -6.80 78.72 14.71
C MET A 1 -6.56 77.21 14.55
N GLU A 2 -5.59 76.61 15.26
CA GLU A 2 -5.32 75.16 15.18
C GLU A 2 -6.33 74.27 15.93
N PHE A 3 -6.94 74.72 17.03
CA PHE A 3 -7.87 73.86 17.80
C PHE A 3 -9.21 73.61 17.08
N GLN A 4 -9.68 74.54 16.25
CA GLN A 4 -10.89 74.35 15.44
C GLN A 4 -10.63 73.48 14.20
N LEU A 5 -9.40 73.44 13.69
CA LEU A 5 -9.03 72.57 12.58
C LEU A 5 -8.91 71.10 13.03
N THR A 6 -8.43 70.85 14.25
CA THR A 6 -8.33 69.49 14.82
C THR A 6 -9.71 68.91 15.16
N VAL A 7 -10.65 69.73 15.64
CA VAL A 7 -12.04 69.28 15.92
C VAL A 7 -12.81 69.04 14.61
N PHE A 8 -12.58 69.85 13.57
CA PHE A 8 -13.22 69.65 12.26
C PHE A 8 -12.65 68.43 11.52
N LEU A 9 -11.34 68.16 11.59
CA LEU A 9 -10.74 66.96 11.02
C LEU A 9 -11.13 65.67 11.77
N ALA A 10 -11.33 65.72 13.09
CA ALA A 10 -11.86 64.59 13.85
C ALA A 10 -13.34 64.27 13.54
N LEU A 11 -14.15 65.30 13.23
CA LEU A 11 -15.55 65.14 12.82
C LEU A 11 -15.70 64.68 11.36
N VAL A 12 -14.76 65.00 10.47
CA VAL A 12 -14.77 64.52 9.07
C VAL A 12 -14.18 63.11 8.95
N ALA A 13 -13.22 62.73 9.80
CA ALA A 13 -12.67 61.36 9.81
C ALA A 13 -13.62 60.30 10.41
N THR A 14 -14.63 60.71 11.18
CA THR A 14 -15.68 59.81 11.72
C THR A 14 -16.94 59.75 10.84
N GLY A 15 -17.04 60.62 9.81
CA GLY A 15 -18.21 60.74 8.94
C GLY A 15 -18.20 59.94 7.63
N VAL A 16 -17.16 59.13 7.36
CA VAL A 16 -17.05 58.34 6.10
C VAL A 16 -17.09 56.82 6.34
N HIS A 17 -17.38 56.37 7.56
CA HIS A 17 -17.59 54.94 7.88
C HIS A 17 -18.96 54.66 8.53
N SER A 18 -19.97 55.48 8.24
CA SER A 18 -21.36 55.07 8.31
C SER A 18 -21.81 54.63 6.91
N GLY A 19 -21.38 53.44 6.51
CA GLY A 19 -22.20 52.65 5.59
C GLY A 19 -23.60 52.52 6.22
N PRO A 20 -24.69 52.39 5.44
CA PRO A 20 -26.00 52.22 6.02
C PRO A 20 -25.94 51.00 6.94
N LEU A 21 -26.01 51.23 8.26
CA LEU A 21 -26.45 50.22 9.20
C LEU A 21 -27.89 49.93 8.81
N GLN A 22 -28.06 49.02 7.85
CA GLN A 22 -29.25 48.20 7.79
C GLN A 22 -29.27 47.46 9.12
N VAL A 23 -29.93 48.07 10.11
CA VAL A 23 -30.59 47.32 11.17
C VAL A 23 -31.44 46.30 10.43
N GLN A 24 -30.97 45.05 10.37
CA GLN A 24 -31.80 43.93 9.93
C GLN A 24 -33.00 43.94 10.87
N GLN A 25 -34.11 44.48 10.39
CA GLN A 25 -35.40 44.26 11.04
C GLN A 25 -35.57 42.75 11.12
N PRO A 26 -35.97 42.19 12.27
CA PRO A 26 -36.28 40.77 12.35
C PRO A 26 -37.40 40.45 11.34
N ILE A 27 -37.05 39.76 10.26
CA ILE A 27 -37.99 39.42 9.19
C ILE A 27 -38.76 38.18 9.64
N SER A 28 -40.06 38.34 9.97
CA SER A 28 -40.97 37.25 10.37
C SER A 28 -41.47 36.40 9.19
N THR A 29 -41.02 36.69 7.96
CA THR A 29 -41.43 36.01 6.73
C THR A 29 -40.28 35.23 6.10
N CYS A 30 -40.52 33.97 5.75
CA CYS A 30 -39.50 33.13 5.12
C CYS A 30 -39.22 33.54 3.67
N SER A 31 -40.20 34.07 2.93
CA SER A 31 -39.95 34.59 1.58
C SER A 31 -39.30 35.98 1.59
N ARG A 32 -38.25 36.18 0.78
CA ARG A 32 -37.61 37.50 0.55
C ARG A 32 -38.23 38.25 -0.63
N GLU A 33 -38.72 37.51 -1.62
CA GLU A 33 -39.30 38.06 -2.85
C GLU A 33 -40.67 37.42 -3.11
N CYS A 34 -41.57 38.14 -3.80
CA CYS A 34 -42.89 37.62 -4.18
C CYS A 34 -43.36 38.35 -5.45
N THR A 35 -43.05 37.81 -6.63
CA THR A 35 -43.28 38.49 -7.93
C THR A 35 -44.71 38.41 -8.46
N GLY A 36 -45.59 37.66 -7.78
CA GLY A 36 -47.02 37.64 -8.07
C GLY A 36 -47.48 36.82 -9.29
N ARG A 37 -46.57 36.21 -10.07
CA ARG A 37 -46.85 35.19 -11.10
C ARG A 37 -47.25 33.85 -10.45
N SER A 38 -48.13 33.07 -11.08
CA SER A 38 -48.70 31.84 -10.47
C SER A 38 -49.38 30.93 -11.51
N ASN A 39 -48.61 29.99 -12.05
CA ASN A 39 -49.05 28.71 -12.63
C ASN A 39 -49.64 27.79 -11.56
N PHE A 40 -49.16 27.91 -10.32
CA PHE A 40 -49.61 27.15 -9.16
C PHE A 40 -50.46 28.02 -8.23
N GLN A 41 -51.76 27.72 -8.11
CA GLN A 41 -52.71 28.52 -7.34
C GLN A 41 -53.14 27.79 -6.07
N TYR A 42 -52.48 28.13 -4.96
CA TYR A 42 -52.81 27.64 -3.63
C TYR A 42 -53.48 28.76 -2.81
N SER A 43 -54.59 28.44 -2.14
CA SER A 43 -55.41 29.44 -1.45
C SER A 43 -54.85 29.76 -0.05
N PRO A 44 -54.52 31.03 0.27
CA PRO A 44 -54.12 31.42 1.62
C PRO A 44 -55.16 31.03 2.67
N GLY A 45 -54.70 30.57 3.83
CA GLY A 45 -55.57 30.04 4.89
C GLY A 45 -56.19 28.67 4.56
N SER A 46 -55.66 27.95 3.58
CA SER A 46 -56.04 26.56 3.29
C SER A 46 -54.89 25.61 3.60
N THR A 47 -55.24 24.43 4.09
CA THR A 47 -54.33 23.32 4.31
C THR A 47 -54.61 22.23 3.27
N TYR A 48 -53.56 21.85 2.55
CA TYR A 48 -53.55 20.75 1.59
C TYR A 48 -52.87 19.54 2.22
N THR A 49 -53.64 18.47 2.44
CA THR A 49 -53.16 17.24 3.07
C THR A 49 -52.81 16.22 1.99
N TYR A 50 -51.56 15.75 1.99
CA TYR A 50 -51.03 14.76 1.07
C TYR A 50 -50.68 13.46 1.81
N SER A 51 -50.91 12.31 1.15
CA SER A 51 -50.27 11.04 1.49
C SER A 51 -48.86 11.04 0.90
N TYR A 52 -47.85 10.71 1.71
CA TYR A 52 -46.46 10.59 1.29
C TYR A 52 -45.97 9.16 1.53
N GLU A 53 -45.49 8.50 0.47
CA GLU A 53 -44.94 7.15 0.54
C GLU A 53 -43.59 7.10 -0.15
N VAL A 54 -42.61 6.46 0.49
CA VAL A 54 -41.29 6.20 -0.05
C VAL A 54 -40.96 4.72 0.11
N GLU A 55 -40.41 4.11 -0.93
CA GLU A 55 -39.88 2.75 -0.90
C GLU A 55 -38.49 2.74 -1.55
N THR A 56 -37.47 2.31 -0.81
CA THR A 56 -36.11 2.10 -1.32
C THR A 56 -35.81 0.61 -1.38
N LYS A 57 -35.19 0.14 -2.45
CA LYS A 57 -34.76 -1.25 -2.66
C LYS A 57 -33.31 -1.27 -3.08
N THR A 58 -32.47 -2.00 -2.38
CA THR A 58 -31.05 -2.17 -2.73
C THR A 58 -30.74 -3.66 -2.96
N ALA A 59 -30.22 -4.00 -4.13
CA ALA A 59 -30.00 -5.39 -4.57
C ALA A 59 -28.84 -5.52 -5.57
N ILE A 60 -28.37 -6.75 -5.80
CA ILE A 60 -27.45 -7.08 -6.90
C ILE A 60 -28.27 -7.67 -8.05
N LEU A 61 -28.75 -6.80 -8.92
CA LEU A 61 -29.64 -7.15 -10.03
C LEU A 61 -28.97 -8.17 -10.97
N GLY A 62 -29.67 -9.25 -11.28
CA GLY A 62 -29.18 -10.32 -12.15
C GLY A 62 -28.23 -11.34 -11.48
N ALA A 63 -27.93 -11.18 -10.18
CA ALA A 63 -27.13 -12.14 -9.41
C ALA A 63 -27.91 -12.81 -8.27
N THR A 64 -28.89 -12.15 -7.65
CA THR A 64 -29.69 -12.69 -6.54
C THR A 64 -31.06 -12.02 -6.44
N GLU A 65 -32.07 -12.73 -5.94
CA GLU A 65 -33.39 -12.19 -5.58
C GLU A 65 -33.40 -11.55 -4.17
N ASP A 66 -32.35 -11.73 -3.36
CA ASP A 66 -32.27 -11.13 -2.03
C ASP A 66 -32.08 -9.60 -2.16
N GLN A 67 -32.96 -8.82 -1.53
CA GLN A 67 -32.93 -7.35 -1.56
C GLN A 67 -33.13 -6.73 -0.18
N SER A 68 -32.60 -5.52 0.00
CA SER A 68 -32.81 -4.68 1.19
C SER A 68 -33.86 -3.62 0.90
N THR A 69 -34.98 -3.64 1.63
CA THR A 69 -36.09 -2.69 1.45
C THR A 69 -36.34 -1.84 2.69
N ILE A 70 -36.46 -0.52 2.51
CA ILE A 70 -36.93 0.44 3.53
C ILE A 70 -38.17 1.16 2.99
N LYS A 71 -39.20 1.30 3.81
CA LYS A 71 -40.46 1.95 3.47
C LYS A 71 -40.81 3.01 4.49
N ILE A 72 -41.11 4.22 4.03
CA ILE A 72 -41.55 5.34 4.87
C ILE A 72 -42.94 5.74 4.43
N ARG A 73 -43.85 5.96 5.38
CA ARG A 73 -45.17 6.56 5.13
C ARG A 73 -45.39 7.73 6.06
N ALA A 74 -45.98 8.80 5.55
CA ALA A 74 -46.36 9.97 6.33
C ALA A 74 -47.57 10.69 5.71
N THR A 75 -48.20 11.53 6.52
CA THR A 75 -49.19 12.51 6.09
C THR A 75 -48.52 13.89 6.09
N ALA A 76 -48.43 14.55 4.92
CA ALA A 76 -47.85 15.88 4.79
C ALA A 76 -48.95 16.94 4.71
N ASN A 77 -49.01 17.83 5.69
CA ASN A 77 -49.90 19.00 5.67
C ASN A 77 -49.12 20.20 5.18
N ILE A 78 -49.54 20.77 4.05
CA ILE A 78 -48.98 22.02 3.50
C ILE A 78 -50.01 23.12 3.73
N GLU A 79 -49.71 24.01 4.66
CA GLU A 79 -50.53 25.17 4.98
C GLU A 79 -50.03 26.41 4.24
N VAL A 80 -50.97 27.15 3.62
CA VAL A 80 -50.65 28.37 2.89
C VAL A 80 -50.77 29.58 3.80
N LEU A 81 -49.62 30.10 4.28
CA LEU A 81 -49.57 31.23 5.20
C LEU A 81 -49.77 32.57 4.47
N SER A 82 -49.19 32.70 3.27
CA SER A 82 -49.38 33.85 2.39
C SER A 82 -49.18 33.43 0.93
N LYS A 83 -49.28 34.38 -0.01
CA LYS A 83 -49.15 34.09 -1.45
C LYS A 83 -47.82 33.42 -1.83
N CYS A 84 -46.74 33.70 -1.09
CA CYS A 84 -45.39 33.18 -1.38
C CYS A 84 -44.75 32.44 -0.19
N GLU A 85 -45.53 32.12 0.84
CA GLU A 85 -45.02 31.49 2.06
C GLU A 85 -45.95 30.35 2.50
N MET A 86 -45.38 29.18 2.71
CA MET A 86 -46.08 27.98 3.12
C MET A 86 -45.39 27.31 4.31
N LEU A 87 -46.13 26.43 5.00
CA LEU A 87 -45.64 25.67 6.14
C LEU A 87 -45.91 24.18 5.91
N LEU A 88 -44.86 23.36 6.04
CA LEU A 88 -44.92 21.91 5.96
C LEU A 88 -44.92 21.31 7.37
N GLN A 89 -45.94 20.51 7.67
CA GLN A 89 -45.99 19.69 8.88
C GLN A 89 -46.20 18.22 8.52
N LEU A 90 -45.28 17.36 8.94
CA LEU A 90 -45.44 15.92 8.82
C LEU A 90 -46.22 15.36 10.00
N ARG A 91 -47.08 14.38 9.74
CA ARG A 91 -47.88 13.63 10.72
C ARG A 91 -47.93 12.15 10.36
N ASP A 92 -48.30 11.30 11.31
CA ASP A 92 -48.53 9.86 11.12
C ASP A 92 -47.32 9.15 10.48
N VAL A 93 -46.11 9.58 10.87
CA VAL A 93 -44.85 9.07 10.30
C VAL A 93 -44.62 7.63 10.76
N SER A 94 -44.36 6.74 9.83
CA SER A 94 -43.96 5.35 10.09
C SER A 94 -42.81 4.93 9.17
N ILE A 95 -41.93 4.08 9.70
CA ILE A 95 -40.81 3.49 8.96
C ILE A 95 -40.80 1.97 9.17
N GLU A 96 -40.73 1.23 8.08
CA GLU A 96 -40.62 -0.22 8.07
C GLU A 96 -39.39 -0.63 7.26
N SER A 97 -38.69 -1.66 7.70
CA SER A 97 -37.56 -2.24 6.96
C SER A 97 -37.71 -3.73 6.84
N SER A 98 -36.93 -4.35 5.95
CA SER A 98 -37.01 -5.80 5.79
C SER A 98 -36.56 -6.53 7.06
N ASP A 99 -37.22 -7.65 7.34
CA ASP A 99 -36.92 -8.50 8.48
C ASP A 99 -35.59 -9.21 8.24
N PRO A 100 -34.62 -9.08 9.17
CA PRO A 100 -33.31 -9.72 9.04
C PRO A 100 -33.37 -11.25 8.88
N SER A 101 -34.40 -11.89 9.45
CA SER A 101 -34.63 -13.34 9.35
C SER A 101 -35.44 -13.76 8.12
N LEU A 102 -36.28 -12.85 7.59
CA LEU A 102 -37.18 -13.05 6.45
C LEU A 102 -37.20 -11.81 5.56
N PRO A 103 -36.19 -11.60 4.69
CA PRO A 103 -35.99 -10.34 3.96
C PRO A 103 -37.15 -9.88 3.06
N LEU A 104 -38.11 -10.75 2.76
CA LEU A 104 -39.31 -10.40 1.99
C LEU A 104 -40.44 -9.81 2.86
N ARG A 105 -40.32 -9.85 4.18
CA ARG A 105 -41.31 -9.29 5.12
C ARG A 105 -40.81 -7.96 5.68
N LEU A 106 -41.64 -6.92 5.65
CA LEU A 106 -41.34 -5.64 6.31
C LEU A 106 -41.80 -5.66 7.78
N LYS A 107 -41.02 -5.02 8.66
CA LYS A 107 -41.32 -4.82 10.08
C LYS A 107 -40.85 -3.44 10.53
N ALA A 108 -41.57 -2.83 11.47
CA ALA A 108 -41.11 -1.64 12.16
C ALA A 108 -39.92 -2.00 13.08
N GLY A 109 -38.84 -1.20 13.02
CA GLY A 109 -37.68 -1.33 13.90
C GLY A 109 -37.97 -0.88 15.33
N LYS A 110 -37.11 -1.24 16.29
CA LYS A 110 -37.26 -0.88 17.71
C LYS A 110 -37.26 0.64 17.95
N THR A 111 -36.55 1.38 17.11
CA THR A 111 -36.35 2.85 17.15
C THR A 111 -37.30 3.61 16.21
N SER A 112 -38.29 2.93 15.62
CA SER A 112 -39.25 3.57 14.70
C SER A 112 -40.08 4.67 15.37
N SER A 113 -40.32 4.58 16.68
CA SER A 113 -41.03 5.62 17.45
C SER A 113 -40.21 6.91 17.52
N ASP A 114 -38.91 6.79 17.74
CA ASP A 114 -38.01 7.93 17.91
C ASP A 114 -37.85 8.69 16.59
N PHE A 115 -37.71 7.95 15.48
CA PHE A 115 -37.75 8.53 14.13
C PHE A 115 -39.04 9.30 13.86
N SER A 116 -40.17 8.69 14.21
CA SER A 116 -41.49 9.31 14.04
C SER A 116 -41.61 10.59 14.87
N ALA A 117 -41.16 10.58 16.13
CA ALA A 117 -41.24 11.72 17.02
C ALA A 117 -40.40 12.91 16.52
N VAL A 118 -39.13 12.65 16.16
CA VAL A 118 -38.19 13.69 15.74
C VAL A 118 -38.61 14.32 14.39
N LEU A 119 -39.06 13.52 13.42
CA LEU A 119 -39.48 14.03 12.11
C LEU A 119 -40.77 14.88 12.18
N GLN A 120 -41.61 14.65 13.19
CA GLN A 120 -42.86 15.38 13.42
C GLN A 120 -42.71 16.58 14.37
N GLN A 121 -41.56 16.73 15.03
CA GLN A 121 -41.37 17.67 16.13
C GLN A 121 -41.58 19.14 15.72
N HIS A 122 -40.95 19.57 14.63
CA HIS A 122 -40.99 20.96 14.18
C HIS A 122 -41.68 21.09 12.81
N PRO A 123 -42.54 22.09 12.59
CA PRO A 123 -42.98 22.47 11.25
C PRO A 123 -41.83 23.16 10.49
N LEU A 124 -41.85 23.10 9.16
CA LEU A 124 -40.88 23.79 8.31
C LEU A 124 -41.55 24.88 7.47
N ARG A 125 -41.18 26.14 7.69
CA ARG A 125 -41.60 27.25 6.81
C ARG A 125 -40.72 27.28 5.56
N PHE A 126 -41.32 27.58 4.41
CA PHE A 126 -40.60 27.69 3.16
C PHE A 126 -41.23 28.74 2.24
N SER A 127 -40.40 29.37 1.42
CA SER A 127 -40.86 30.22 0.33
C SER A 127 -41.39 29.33 -0.80
N PHE A 128 -42.54 29.68 -1.39
CA PHE A 128 -43.05 28.99 -2.57
C PHE A 128 -43.51 30.01 -3.59
N GLN A 129 -42.78 30.12 -4.69
CA GLN A 129 -43.02 31.14 -5.70
C GLN A 129 -43.14 30.47 -7.06
N ASP A 130 -44.36 30.46 -7.59
CA ASP A 130 -44.67 29.94 -8.92
C ASP A 130 -44.14 28.52 -9.19
N GLY A 131 -44.18 27.66 -8.17
CA GLY A 131 -43.69 26.29 -8.26
C GLY A 131 -42.26 26.07 -7.76
N GLU A 132 -41.50 27.14 -7.50
CA GLU A 132 -40.11 27.10 -7.01
C GLU A 132 -39.99 27.34 -5.49
N VAL A 133 -39.08 26.61 -4.83
CA VAL A 133 -38.75 26.77 -3.41
C VAL A 133 -37.32 27.32 -3.26
N ASN A 134 -37.22 28.62 -3.00
CA ASN A 134 -35.92 29.30 -2.91
C ASN A 134 -35.28 29.20 -1.53
N GLU A 135 -36.06 29.42 -0.47
CA GLU A 135 -35.61 29.43 0.92
C GLU A 135 -36.46 28.50 1.79
N ILE A 136 -35.79 27.84 2.73
CA ILE A 136 -36.41 27.11 3.85
C ILE A 136 -35.93 27.72 5.17
N CYS A 137 -36.80 27.72 6.17
CA CYS A 137 -36.55 28.33 7.47
C CYS A 137 -36.79 27.29 8.58
N PRO A 138 -35.78 26.45 8.88
CA PRO A 138 -35.84 25.45 9.94
C PRO A 138 -35.62 26.06 11.33
N GLU A 139 -35.91 25.29 12.37
CA GLU A 139 -35.51 25.64 13.74
C GLU A 139 -34.00 25.41 13.96
N ASP A 140 -33.43 26.08 14.98
CA ASP A 140 -31.98 26.03 15.24
C ASP A 140 -31.51 24.64 15.73
N ASP A 141 -32.36 23.93 16.47
CA ASP A 141 -32.10 22.58 17.00
C ASP A 141 -32.53 21.45 16.04
N GLU A 142 -33.07 21.79 14.87
CA GLU A 142 -33.48 20.81 13.87
C GLU A 142 -32.27 20.17 13.19
N SER A 143 -32.12 18.85 13.40
CA SER A 143 -31.02 18.06 12.83
C SER A 143 -31.06 18.00 11.29
N SER A 144 -29.88 17.95 10.67
CA SER A 144 -29.75 18.04 9.21
C SER A 144 -30.40 16.86 8.47
N TRP A 145 -30.45 15.66 9.06
CA TRP A 145 -31.10 14.49 8.43
C TRP A 145 -32.63 14.64 8.33
N VAL A 146 -33.27 15.22 9.36
CA VAL A 146 -34.71 15.55 9.36
C VAL A 146 -35.00 16.55 8.25
N LEU A 147 -34.17 17.60 8.20
CA LEU A 147 -34.30 18.66 7.21
C LEU A 147 -34.11 18.13 5.79
N ASN A 148 -33.16 17.21 5.57
CA ASN A 148 -32.95 16.56 4.27
C ASN A 148 -34.18 15.78 3.80
N ILE A 149 -34.86 15.02 4.65
CA ILE A 149 -36.11 14.31 4.29
C ILE A 149 -37.21 15.32 3.89
N LYS A 150 -37.34 16.42 4.64
CA LYS A 150 -38.28 17.51 4.30
C LYS A 150 -37.91 18.19 2.97
N ARG A 151 -36.62 18.44 2.71
CA ARG A 151 -36.10 18.93 1.43
C ARG A 151 -36.47 17.98 0.28
N GLY A 152 -36.38 16.67 0.48
CA GLY A 152 -36.77 15.67 -0.50
C GLY A 152 -38.26 15.69 -0.85
N LEU A 153 -39.13 15.87 0.15
CA LEU A 153 -40.57 16.06 -0.10
C LEU A 153 -40.84 17.35 -0.90
N LEU A 154 -40.23 18.47 -0.49
CA LEU A 154 -40.39 19.76 -1.18
C LEU A 154 -39.81 19.73 -2.61
N SER A 155 -38.75 18.95 -2.85
CA SER A 155 -38.16 18.74 -4.19
C SER A 155 -39.11 18.00 -5.14
N ALA A 156 -39.90 17.06 -4.62
CA ALA A 156 -40.96 16.39 -5.39
C ALA A 156 -42.16 17.30 -5.66
N PHE A 157 -42.46 18.21 -4.72
CA PHE A 157 -43.50 19.22 -4.83
C PHE A 157 -43.17 20.33 -5.85
N GLN A 158 -41.88 20.60 -6.06
CA GLN A 158 -41.37 21.66 -6.93
C GLN A 158 -41.51 21.35 -8.44
N ASN A 159 -41.92 22.39 -9.20
CA ASN A 159 -41.93 22.41 -10.66
C ASN A 159 -41.65 23.84 -11.14
N THR A 160 -40.58 24.04 -11.91
CA THR A 160 -40.08 25.37 -12.31
C THR A 160 -40.47 25.77 -13.74
N MET A 161 -41.51 25.15 -14.31
CA MET A 161 -42.01 25.54 -15.64
C MET A 161 -42.67 26.92 -15.60
N ASP A 162 -42.21 27.82 -16.48
CA ASP A 162 -42.81 29.15 -16.66
C ASP A 162 -44.22 29.10 -17.28
N ASP A 163 -44.53 28.07 -18.07
CA ASP A 163 -45.86 27.82 -18.63
C ASP A 163 -46.12 26.31 -18.70
N LEU A 164 -47.15 25.85 -17.97
CA LEU A 164 -47.56 24.45 -17.89
C LEU A 164 -48.21 23.91 -19.18
N ASP A 165 -48.47 24.75 -20.18
CA ASP A 165 -48.97 24.35 -21.50
C ASP A 165 -47.87 24.11 -22.54
N MET A 166 -46.60 24.39 -22.22
CA MET A 166 -45.49 24.08 -23.11
C MET A 166 -45.23 22.57 -23.23
N ASP A 167 -45.13 22.07 -24.47
CA ASP A 167 -44.86 20.65 -24.75
C ASP A 167 -43.54 20.17 -24.14
N ARG A 168 -42.50 21.03 -24.19
CA ARG A 168 -41.19 20.77 -23.59
C ARG A 168 -40.62 22.04 -22.99
N TYR A 169 -40.02 21.91 -21.81
CA TYR A 169 -39.33 23.00 -21.13
C TYR A 169 -38.03 22.48 -20.51
N LYS A 170 -36.96 23.28 -20.61
CA LYS A 170 -35.65 22.96 -20.05
C LYS A 170 -35.18 24.12 -19.19
N ALA A 171 -34.80 23.83 -17.95
CA ALA A 171 -34.27 24.80 -17.02
C ALA A 171 -33.20 24.16 -16.15
N ARG A 172 -32.46 24.97 -15.41
CA ARG A 172 -31.67 24.48 -14.28
C ARG A 172 -32.51 24.63 -13.03
N GLU A 173 -32.55 23.59 -12.23
CA GLU A 173 -33.36 23.52 -11.03
C GLU A 173 -32.48 23.24 -9.82
N ASN A 174 -32.71 23.96 -8.74
CA ASN A 174 -32.04 23.76 -7.46
C ASN A 174 -32.95 22.95 -6.53
N ASP A 175 -32.51 21.78 -6.09
CA ASP A 175 -33.28 20.92 -5.18
C ASP A 175 -32.37 20.06 -4.30
N VAL A 176 -32.94 19.08 -3.58
CA VAL A 176 -32.17 18.18 -2.70
C VAL A 176 -31.06 17.40 -3.43
N MET A 177 -31.16 17.24 -4.74
CA MET A 177 -30.16 16.52 -5.52
C MET A 177 -29.04 17.43 -6.06
N GLY A 178 -29.07 18.72 -5.73
CA GLY A 178 -28.12 19.72 -6.20
C GLY A 178 -28.71 20.66 -7.26
N ASN A 179 -27.82 21.35 -7.97
CA ASN A 179 -28.20 22.22 -9.08
C ASN A 179 -28.08 21.46 -10.40
N CYS A 180 -29.20 21.04 -10.98
CA CYS A 180 -29.26 20.09 -12.10
C CYS A 180 -29.97 20.67 -13.33
N PRO A 181 -29.51 20.35 -14.56
CA PRO A 181 -30.34 20.49 -15.74
C PRO A 181 -31.56 19.57 -15.65
N THR A 182 -32.76 20.16 -15.74
CA THR A 182 -34.05 19.47 -15.69
C THR A 182 -34.80 19.66 -17.01
N GLU A 183 -35.38 18.59 -17.55
CA GLU A 183 -36.31 18.63 -18.68
C GLU A 183 -37.70 18.20 -18.22
N TYR A 184 -38.69 19.03 -18.57
CA TYR A 184 -40.11 18.77 -18.39
C TYR A 184 -40.76 18.53 -19.76
N VAL A 185 -41.65 17.54 -19.83
CA VAL A 185 -42.41 17.19 -21.04
C VAL A 185 -43.88 17.04 -20.69
N LEU A 186 -44.76 17.82 -21.32
CA LEU A 186 -46.20 17.65 -21.19
C LEU A 186 -46.62 16.37 -21.93
N THR A 187 -47.06 15.35 -21.19
CA THR A 187 -47.41 14.04 -21.76
C THR A 187 -48.90 13.95 -22.11
N GLN A 188 -49.75 14.62 -21.33
CA GLN A 188 -51.19 14.64 -21.56
C GLN A 188 -51.80 15.96 -21.11
N LYS A 189 -52.60 16.56 -21.98
CA LYS A 189 -53.41 17.75 -21.69
C LYS A 189 -54.87 17.36 -21.54
N GLY A 190 -55.28 17.00 -20.33
CA GLY A 190 -56.68 16.72 -20.00
C GLY A 190 -57.45 18.00 -19.67
N TRP A 191 -58.77 17.97 -19.78
CA TRP A 191 -59.62 19.12 -19.39
C TRP A 191 -59.58 19.43 -17.89
N LYS A 192 -59.36 18.41 -17.04
CA LYS A 192 -59.35 18.55 -15.57
C LYS A 192 -57.95 18.59 -14.95
N ALA A 193 -56.95 18.03 -15.64
CA ALA A 193 -55.58 17.93 -15.16
C ALA A 193 -54.60 17.80 -16.33
N LYS A 194 -53.37 18.24 -16.09
CA LYS A 194 -52.21 18.12 -16.97
C LYS A 194 -51.23 17.11 -16.38
N ASN A 195 -50.70 16.22 -17.21
CA ASN A 195 -49.66 15.27 -16.81
C ASN A 195 -48.32 15.73 -17.38
N ILE A 196 -47.34 15.95 -16.50
CA ILE A 196 -46.02 16.46 -16.83
C ILE A 196 -44.97 15.46 -16.36
N ARG A 197 -44.03 15.15 -17.25
CA ARG A 197 -42.93 14.24 -16.96
C ARG A 197 -41.65 15.04 -16.78
N LYS A 198 -41.01 14.88 -15.62
CA LYS A 198 -39.77 15.55 -15.20
C LYS A 198 -38.62 14.55 -15.21
N THR A 199 -37.50 14.94 -15.81
CA THR A 199 -36.25 14.16 -15.88
C THR A 199 -35.05 15.05 -15.59
N LYS A 200 -33.97 14.49 -15.04
CA LYS A 200 -32.74 15.24 -14.72
C LYS A 200 -31.50 14.60 -15.31
N ASP A 201 -30.53 15.43 -15.70
CA ASP A 201 -29.19 14.97 -16.09
C ASP A 201 -28.23 15.02 -14.90
N PHE A 202 -28.03 13.87 -14.25
CA PHE A 202 -27.16 13.73 -13.08
C PHE A 202 -25.65 13.94 -13.35
N LEU A 203 -25.19 13.78 -14.59
CA LEU A 203 -23.77 13.96 -14.92
C LEU A 203 -23.38 15.45 -14.98
N ALA A 204 -24.35 16.31 -15.26
CA ALA A 204 -24.19 17.77 -15.36
C ALA A 204 -24.68 18.53 -14.11
N CYS A 205 -25.09 17.82 -13.05
CA CYS A 205 -25.45 18.40 -11.76
C CYS A 205 -24.22 18.92 -11.01
N MET A 206 -24.37 20.05 -10.32
CA MET A 206 -23.39 20.60 -9.38
C MET A 206 -23.86 20.40 -7.94
N ASP A 207 -22.91 20.43 -6.98
CA ASP A 207 -23.19 20.39 -5.53
C ASP A 207 -24.01 19.17 -5.08
N ARG A 208 -23.89 18.07 -5.82
CA ARG A 208 -24.65 16.84 -5.57
C ARG A 208 -23.97 15.91 -4.57
N GLN A 209 -22.67 15.70 -4.67
CA GLN A 209 -22.00 14.61 -3.96
C GLN A 209 -20.93 15.14 -3.01
N SER A 210 -20.79 14.50 -1.85
CA SER A 210 -19.72 14.78 -0.90
C SER A 210 -18.92 13.51 -0.64
N TYR A 211 -17.61 13.66 -0.48
CA TYR A 211 -16.69 12.55 -0.25
C TYR A 211 -15.96 12.76 1.07
N GLU A 212 -15.94 11.72 1.91
CA GLU A 212 -15.02 11.58 3.03
C GLU A 212 -14.11 10.41 2.68
N SER A 213 -12.81 10.64 2.47
CA SER A 213 -11.90 9.59 2.05
C SER A 213 -10.60 9.63 2.79
N SER A 214 -10.13 8.44 3.18
CA SER A 214 -8.80 8.31 3.74
C SER A 214 -7.67 8.54 2.75
N ILE A 215 -8.02 8.50 1.47
CA ILE A 215 -7.14 8.70 0.34
C ILE A 215 -7.29 10.15 -0.10
N ARG A 216 -6.20 10.92 -0.05
CA ARG A 216 -6.22 12.26 -0.63
C ARG A 216 -6.20 12.14 -2.13
N SER A 217 -7.18 12.77 -2.75
CA SER A 217 -7.28 12.90 -4.19
C SER A 217 -7.52 14.35 -4.55
N VAL A 218 -7.08 14.74 -5.73
CA VAL A 218 -7.35 16.04 -6.32
C VAL A 218 -8.40 15.83 -7.41
N PRO A 219 -9.54 16.54 -7.41
CA PRO A 219 -10.53 16.42 -8.47
C PRO A 219 -9.89 16.75 -9.82
N LEU A 220 -10.08 15.87 -10.81
CA LEU A 220 -9.62 16.14 -12.17
C LEU A 220 -10.58 17.11 -12.84
N LYS A 221 -10.03 18.09 -13.56
CA LYS A 221 -10.80 18.87 -14.52
C LYS A 221 -11.10 18.00 -15.75
N LEU A 222 -12.07 17.09 -15.61
CA LEU A 222 -12.62 16.35 -16.74
C LEU A 222 -13.29 17.34 -17.73
N ALA A 223 -13.50 16.90 -18.98
CA ALA A 223 -14.13 17.72 -20.02
C ALA A 223 -15.31 18.56 -19.49
N SER A 224 -15.45 19.81 -19.93
CA SER A 224 -16.25 20.89 -19.33
C SER A 224 -17.72 20.57 -18.97
N ASN A 225 -18.26 19.44 -19.46
CA ASN A 225 -19.64 18.99 -19.27
C ASN A 225 -19.81 17.95 -18.15
N LEU A 226 -18.75 17.29 -17.65
CA LEU A 226 -18.83 16.33 -16.55
C LEU A 226 -18.56 17.02 -15.22
N ARG A 227 -19.56 17.06 -14.33
CA ARG A 227 -19.48 17.74 -13.02
C ARG A 227 -19.58 16.77 -11.83
N SER A 228 -19.92 15.50 -12.05
CA SER A 228 -20.02 14.46 -11.03
C SER A 228 -19.21 13.18 -11.35
N LEU A 229 -18.96 12.33 -10.35
CA LEU A 229 -18.13 11.12 -10.51
C LEU A 229 -18.93 10.07 -11.32
N PRO A 230 -18.40 9.49 -12.41
CA PRO A 230 -19.12 8.52 -13.23
C PRO A 230 -19.18 7.11 -12.61
N LEU A 231 -19.12 7.00 -11.28
CA LEU A 231 -19.25 5.73 -10.53
C LEU A 231 -20.66 5.16 -10.59
N LEU A 232 -21.66 6.03 -10.67
CA LEU A 232 -23.08 5.66 -10.71
C LEU A 232 -23.70 6.03 -12.06
N LYS A 233 -24.46 5.10 -12.63
CA LYS A 233 -25.48 5.41 -13.64
C LYS A 233 -26.76 5.73 -12.87
N SER A 234 -27.02 7.02 -12.69
CA SER A 234 -28.22 7.51 -11.99
C SER A 234 -29.28 7.96 -13.00
N THR A 235 -30.55 7.67 -12.75
CA THR A 235 -31.68 8.19 -13.53
C THR A 235 -32.86 8.52 -12.63
N ILE A 236 -33.63 9.55 -12.98
CA ILE A 236 -34.86 9.91 -12.28
C ILE A 236 -35.95 10.25 -13.30
N LEU A 237 -37.14 9.70 -13.07
CA LEU A 237 -38.34 9.94 -13.83
C LEU A 237 -39.48 10.26 -12.87
N CYS A 238 -39.98 11.49 -12.89
CA CYS A 238 -41.13 11.90 -12.10
C CYS A 238 -42.32 12.21 -13.00
N GLU A 239 -43.48 11.64 -12.70
CA GLU A 239 -44.75 11.98 -13.32
C GLU A 239 -45.57 12.83 -12.35
N GLN A 240 -45.91 14.05 -12.77
CA GLN A 240 -46.67 15.02 -11.98
C GLN A 240 -48.04 15.25 -12.63
N THR A 241 -49.10 15.10 -11.85
CA THR A 241 -50.47 15.41 -12.23
C THR A 241 -50.88 16.72 -11.57
N ILE A 242 -51.06 17.78 -12.36
CA ILE A 242 -51.42 19.11 -11.88
C ILE A 242 -52.85 19.42 -12.33
N ALA A 243 -53.72 19.81 -11.41
CA ALA A 243 -55.09 20.20 -11.74
C ALA A 243 -55.09 21.44 -12.64
N SER A 244 -56.14 21.62 -13.46
CA SER A 244 -56.28 22.83 -14.29
C SER A 244 -56.37 24.12 -13.45
N SER A 245 -56.73 23.99 -12.16
CA SER A 245 -56.71 25.05 -11.15
C SER A 245 -55.33 25.29 -10.50
N GLY A 246 -54.27 24.62 -10.96
CA GLY A 246 -52.89 24.85 -10.55
C GLY A 246 -52.42 24.11 -9.30
N GLN A 247 -53.24 23.28 -8.65
CA GLN A 247 -52.77 22.47 -7.51
C GLN A 247 -52.18 21.14 -7.97
N LEU A 248 -51.05 20.76 -7.39
CA LEU A 248 -50.45 19.44 -7.53
C LEU A 248 -51.38 18.37 -6.92
N LYS A 249 -51.81 17.39 -7.72
CA LYS A 249 -52.68 16.29 -7.27
C LYS A 249 -51.89 15.03 -6.96
N GLU A 250 -50.93 14.69 -7.79
CA GLU A 250 -50.12 13.49 -7.61
C GLU A 250 -48.72 13.70 -8.17
N VAL A 251 -47.72 13.15 -7.49
CA VAL A 251 -46.36 12.98 -8.02
C VAL A 251 -45.94 11.55 -7.76
N GLN A 252 -45.39 10.90 -8.79
CA GLN A 252 -44.74 9.61 -8.66
C GLN A 252 -43.36 9.66 -9.32
N CYS A 253 -42.31 9.54 -8.51
CA CYS A 253 -40.92 9.50 -8.97
C CYS A 253 -40.35 8.09 -8.86
N HIS A 254 -39.65 7.67 -9.90
CA HIS A 254 -38.82 6.48 -9.92
C HIS A 254 -37.37 6.90 -10.17
N GLU A 255 -36.52 6.64 -9.18
CA GLU A 255 -35.10 6.95 -9.19
C GLU A 255 -34.30 5.65 -9.12
N THR A 256 -33.22 5.56 -9.89
CA THR A 256 -32.31 4.43 -9.87
C THR A 256 -30.86 4.88 -9.80
N HIS A 257 -30.06 4.20 -8.98
CA HIS A 257 -28.62 4.38 -8.87
C HIS A 257 -27.93 3.04 -9.05
N MET A 258 -27.25 2.87 -10.18
CA MET A 258 -26.53 1.63 -10.48
C MET A 258 -25.03 1.84 -10.43
N PHE A 259 -24.35 1.03 -9.63
CA PHE A 259 -22.90 1.05 -9.52
C PHE A 259 -22.26 0.52 -10.80
N ARG A 260 -21.62 1.39 -11.58
CA ARG A 260 -21.10 1.02 -12.91
C ARG A 260 -19.99 -0.03 -12.89
N PRO A 261 -19.00 0.03 -11.97
CA PRO A 261 -17.94 -0.98 -11.97
C PRO A 261 -18.53 -2.38 -11.78
N PHE A 262 -18.09 -3.30 -12.65
CA PHE A 262 -18.56 -4.68 -12.70
C PHE A 262 -20.04 -4.88 -13.08
N SER A 263 -20.76 -3.81 -13.42
CA SER A 263 -22.11 -3.92 -13.98
C SER A 263 -22.09 -4.27 -15.46
N LYS A 264 -23.10 -5.01 -15.90
CA LYS A 264 -23.35 -5.35 -17.30
C LYS A 264 -24.73 -4.86 -17.69
N GLU A 265 -24.79 -3.87 -18.57
CA GLU A 265 -26.02 -3.20 -19.01
C GLU A 265 -26.85 -2.62 -17.85
N ASN A 266 -27.87 -3.36 -17.38
CA ASN A 266 -28.73 -3.00 -16.26
C ASN A 266 -28.62 -3.96 -15.06
N SER A 267 -27.62 -4.85 -15.08
CA SER A 267 -27.38 -5.82 -14.01
C SER A 267 -26.12 -5.47 -13.23
N GLY A 268 -26.22 -5.50 -11.91
CA GLY A 268 -25.20 -5.09 -10.96
C GLY A 268 -25.79 -4.56 -9.66
N ALA A 269 -24.94 -4.01 -8.80
CA ALA A 269 -25.38 -3.43 -7.53
C ALA A 269 -26.15 -2.13 -7.79
N ALA A 270 -27.40 -2.06 -7.34
CA ALA A 270 -28.27 -0.92 -7.58
C ALA A 270 -29.16 -0.62 -6.39
N THR A 271 -29.50 0.66 -6.25
CA THR A 271 -30.59 1.14 -5.39
C THR A 271 -31.69 1.75 -6.25
N GLU A 272 -32.91 1.28 -6.07
CA GLU A 272 -34.12 1.81 -6.70
C GLU A 272 -34.98 2.50 -5.64
N ILE A 273 -35.53 3.66 -5.97
CA ILE A 273 -36.30 4.50 -5.06
C ILE A 273 -37.59 4.88 -5.75
N THR A 274 -38.72 4.61 -5.09
CA THR A 274 -40.04 5.05 -5.52
C THR A 274 -40.57 6.04 -4.49
N GLN A 275 -40.92 7.24 -4.93
CA GLN A 275 -41.49 8.30 -4.10
C GLN A 275 -42.87 8.66 -4.65
N LYS A 276 -43.88 8.69 -3.79
CA LYS A 276 -45.25 9.03 -4.14
C LYS A 276 -45.81 10.10 -3.21
N LEU A 277 -46.39 11.15 -3.78
CA LEU A 277 -47.09 12.22 -3.07
C LEU A 277 -48.48 12.38 -3.69
N THR A 278 -49.55 12.23 -2.91
CA THR A 278 -50.93 12.25 -3.45
C THR A 278 -51.84 13.10 -2.59
N LEU A 279 -52.52 14.08 -3.18
CA LEU A 279 -53.45 14.96 -2.48
C LEU A 279 -54.68 14.17 -2.01
N ILE A 280 -54.91 14.14 -0.70
CA ILE A 280 -56.06 13.47 -0.08
C ILE A 280 -57.24 14.44 0.03
N ARG A 281 -56.99 15.63 0.59
CA ARG A 281 -58.05 16.61 0.89
C ARG A 281 -57.51 18.03 1.02
N GLU A 282 -58.40 18.98 0.81
CA GLU A 282 -58.19 20.41 1.03
C GLU A 282 -59.17 20.88 2.12
N THR A 283 -58.67 21.61 3.11
CA THR A 283 -59.49 22.16 4.20
C THR A 283 -59.14 23.61 4.45
N SER A 284 -60.15 24.48 4.53
CA SER A 284 -59.97 25.86 4.97
C SER A 284 -59.70 25.89 6.47
N THR A 285 -58.58 26.46 6.87
CA THR A 285 -58.10 26.54 8.25
C THR A 285 -57.90 28.00 8.64
N VAL A 286 -58.56 28.44 9.72
CA VAL A 286 -58.26 29.75 10.32
C VAL A 286 -56.95 29.60 11.10
N SER A 287 -55.83 29.91 10.46
CA SER A 287 -54.50 29.77 11.06
C SER A 287 -54.33 30.71 12.25
N SER A 288 -54.01 30.15 13.43
CA SER A 288 -53.60 30.87 14.64
C SER A 288 -52.11 30.69 14.92
N THR A 289 -51.31 30.35 13.91
CA THR A 289 -49.87 30.10 14.08
C THR A 289 -49.16 31.43 14.31
N GLU A 290 -48.74 31.71 15.55
CA GLU A 290 -47.89 32.88 15.85
C GLU A 290 -46.64 32.82 14.97
N LYS A 291 -46.36 33.92 14.25
CA LYS A 291 -45.18 34.03 13.39
C LYS A 291 -43.95 34.27 14.25
N ASP A 292 -43.39 33.20 14.81
CA ASP A 292 -42.08 33.25 15.45
C ASP A 292 -41.01 33.83 14.53
N LEU A 293 -40.01 34.44 15.17
CA LEU A 293 -38.86 35.06 14.52
C LEU A 293 -38.01 34.00 13.79
N ILE A 294 -37.60 34.31 12.57
CA ILE A 294 -36.74 33.39 11.80
C ILE A 294 -35.29 33.58 12.23
N SER A 295 -34.73 32.59 12.92
CA SER A 295 -33.32 32.57 13.36
C SER A 295 -32.39 31.92 12.32
N ARG A 296 -32.86 30.88 11.64
CA ARG A 296 -32.07 30.11 10.64
C ARG A 296 -32.73 30.11 9.27
N ARG A 297 -31.93 30.25 8.22
CA ARG A 297 -32.33 30.15 6.81
C ARG A 297 -31.40 29.23 6.06
N SER A 298 -31.97 28.45 5.15
CA SER A 298 -31.25 27.51 4.29
C SER A 298 -31.94 27.42 2.92
N ASN A 299 -31.50 26.48 2.10
CA ASN A 299 -32.07 26.19 0.78
C ASN A 299 -32.40 24.68 0.68
N LEU A 300 -32.85 24.26 -0.51
CA LEU A 300 -33.17 22.86 -0.77
C LEU A 300 -31.96 21.93 -0.92
N LEU A 301 -30.72 22.43 -1.01
CA LEU A 301 -29.54 21.58 -1.20
C LEU A 301 -29.39 20.61 -0.02
N PHE A 302 -28.96 19.38 -0.35
CA PHE A 302 -28.67 18.38 0.67
C PHE A 302 -27.51 18.83 1.56
N GLU A 303 -27.69 18.67 2.86
CA GLU A 303 -26.66 18.95 3.84
C GLU A 303 -25.94 17.66 4.20
N HIS A 304 -24.69 17.55 3.79
CA HIS A 304 -23.88 16.37 4.00
C HIS A 304 -23.36 16.32 5.44
N THR A 305 -23.93 15.44 6.25
CA THR A 305 -23.38 15.10 7.56
C THR A 305 -22.50 13.86 7.45
N HIS A 306 -21.27 13.97 7.96
CA HIS A 306 -20.30 12.88 8.03
C HIS A 306 -20.09 12.51 9.49
N GLY A 307 -20.26 11.24 9.85
CA GLY A 307 -19.91 10.73 11.19
C GLY A 307 -20.91 10.99 12.33
N GLU A 308 -22.09 11.55 12.09
CA GLU A 308 -23.14 11.68 13.12
C GLU A 308 -23.90 10.37 13.31
N ILE A 309 -23.44 9.54 14.24
CA ILE A 309 -24.24 8.43 14.79
C ILE A 309 -24.52 8.77 16.26
N PRO A 310 -25.79 8.73 16.73
CA PRO A 310 -26.15 9.11 18.09
C PRO A 310 -25.28 8.45 19.17
N ALA A 311 -24.89 9.27 20.15
CA ALA A 311 -24.03 8.91 21.27
C ALA A 311 -24.86 8.26 22.39
N THR A 312 -24.78 6.95 22.56
CA THR A 312 -25.18 6.32 23.83
C THR A 312 -24.53 4.96 24.16
N ALA A 313 -23.62 4.42 23.34
CA ALA A 313 -22.87 3.22 23.72
C ALA A 313 -21.45 3.24 23.14
N GLY A 314 -20.45 3.26 24.03
CA GLY A 314 -19.03 3.39 23.66
C GLY A 314 -18.11 2.53 24.51
N VAL A 315 -18.05 2.79 25.82
CA VAL A 315 -17.12 2.08 26.71
C VAL A 315 -17.45 0.59 26.84
N LEU A 316 -18.72 0.25 27.12
CA LEU A 316 -19.13 -1.15 27.30
C LEU A 316 -19.01 -1.96 26.00
N ASP A 317 -19.38 -1.37 24.86
CA ASP A 317 -19.26 -2.03 23.56
C ASP A 317 -17.80 -2.23 23.17
N ALA A 318 -16.94 -1.23 23.40
CA ALA A 318 -15.51 -1.36 23.15
C ALA A 318 -14.89 -2.42 24.06
N LYS A 319 -15.32 -2.50 25.32
CA LYS A 319 -14.92 -3.55 26.26
C LYS A 319 -15.32 -4.94 25.75
N ASN A 320 -16.59 -5.14 25.40
CA ASN A 320 -17.09 -6.41 24.86
C ASN A 320 -16.34 -6.82 23.58
N LYS A 321 -16.09 -5.86 22.67
CA LYS A 321 -15.33 -6.11 21.45
C LYS A 321 -13.87 -6.48 21.73
N LEU A 322 -13.23 -5.86 22.71
CA LEU A 322 -11.87 -6.22 23.14
C LEU A 322 -11.82 -7.62 23.78
N GLU A 323 -12.86 -8.03 24.51
CA GLU A 323 -12.98 -9.41 25.02
C GLU A 323 -13.16 -10.44 23.90
N GLU A 324 -13.90 -10.10 22.84
CA GLU A 324 -14.02 -10.93 21.63
C GLU A 324 -12.67 -11.08 20.92
N ILE A 325 -11.96 -9.97 20.69
CA ILE A 325 -10.62 -9.96 20.09
C ILE A 325 -9.62 -10.74 20.94
N CYS A 326 -9.66 -10.57 22.27
CA CYS A 326 -8.83 -11.33 23.21
C CYS A 326 -8.97 -12.84 22.98
N LYS A 327 -10.21 -13.34 22.86
CA LYS A 327 -10.52 -14.77 22.65
C LYS A 327 -10.16 -15.24 21.24
N SER A 328 -10.50 -14.48 20.20
CA SER A 328 -10.30 -14.89 18.80
C SER A 328 -8.84 -14.85 18.37
N THR A 329 -7.99 -14.11 19.08
CA THR A 329 -6.57 -13.91 18.75
C THR A 329 -5.62 -14.53 19.76
N GLU A 330 -6.02 -15.52 20.57
CA GLU A 330 -5.13 -16.12 21.57
C GLU A 330 -3.92 -16.84 20.92
N GLN A 331 -4.13 -17.54 19.81
CA GLN A 331 -3.09 -18.32 19.14
C GLN A 331 -2.43 -17.51 18.00
N ASP A 332 -3.23 -17.06 17.04
CA ASP A 332 -2.81 -16.43 15.78
C ASP A 332 -3.85 -15.40 15.30
N ILE A 333 -3.52 -14.65 14.26
CA ILE A 333 -4.48 -13.76 13.58
C ILE A 333 -5.38 -14.58 12.66
N ARG A 334 -6.69 -14.38 12.77
CA ARG A 334 -7.73 -15.05 11.98
C ARG A 334 -8.31 -14.13 10.92
N SER A 335 -9.07 -14.70 9.99
CA SER A 335 -9.62 -13.96 8.84
C SER A 335 -10.64 -12.89 9.25
N GLU A 336 -11.27 -13.06 10.42
CA GLU A 336 -12.27 -12.18 11.03
C GLU A 336 -11.63 -11.02 11.81
N THR A 337 -10.41 -11.21 12.33
CA THR A 337 -9.72 -10.24 13.21
C THR A 337 -9.66 -8.82 12.66
N PRO A 338 -9.37 -8.58 11.36
CA PRO A 338 -9.36 -7.21 10.83
C PRO A 338 -10.74 -6.54 10.85
N GLN A 339 -11.82 -7.32 10.75
CA GLN A 339 -13.19 -6.77 10.87
C GLN A 339 -13.51 -6.40 12.31
N ASP A 340 -13.16 -7.26 13.27
CA ASP A 340 -13.33 -6.98 14.71
C ASP A 340 -12.55 -5.73 15.12
N PHE A 341 -11.32 -5.57 14.61
CA PHE A 341 -10.52 -4.37 14.84
C PHE A 341 -11.12 -3.11 14.21
N ALA A 342 -11.66 -3.20 12.98
CA ALA A 342 -12.34 -2.06 12.36
C ALA A 342 -13.57 -1.62 13.18
N GLU A 343 -14.36 -2.57 13.66
CA GLU A 343 -15.51 -2.31 14.52
C GLU A 343 -15.09 -1.65 15.84
N LEU A 344 -14.01 -2.14 16.47
CA LEU A 344 -13.42 -1.50 17.64
C LEU A 344 -13.06 -0.03 17.38
N VAL A 345 -12.40 0.27 16.24
CA VAL A 345 -12.04 1.63 15.86
C VAL A 345 -13.30 2.51 15.74
N TYR A 346 -14.36 2.04 15.08
CA TYR A 346 -15.61 2.80 14.94
C TYR A 346 -16.33 3.05 16.28
N ILE A 347 -16.27 2.10 17.22
CA ILE A 347 -16.81 2.28 18.57
C ILE A 347 -15.97 3.33 19.32
N MET A 348 -14.65 3.18 19.32
CA MET A 348 -13.72 4.07 20.02
C MET A 348 -13.71 5.50 19.46
N LYS A 349 -14.03 5.70 18.17
CA LYS A 349 -14.08 7.02 17.53
C LYS A 349 -15.11 7.95 18.18
N LYS A 350 -16.09 7.39 18.90
CA LYS A 350 -17.16 8.12 19.61
C LYS A 350 -16.80 8.48 21.06
N MET A 351 -15.63 8.05 21.54
CA MET A 351 -15.23 8.20 22.94
C MET A 351 -14.38 9.45 23.14
N ASP A 352 -14.56 10.12 24.27
CA ASP A 352 -13.71 11.23 24.70
C ASP A 352 -12.40 10.70 25.33
N LYS A 353 -11.47 11.62 25.61
CA LYS A 353 -10.17 11.28 26.21
C LYS A 353 -10.33 10.52 27.53
N SER A 354 -11.28 10.92 28.38
CA SER A 354 -11.46 10.34 29.71
C SER A 354 -11.95 8.89 29.64
N SER A 355 -12.93 8.62 28.77
CA SER A 355 -13.45 7.27 28.52
C SER A 355 -12.38 6.35 27.93
N LEU A 356 -11.57 6.84 26.98
CA LEU A 356 -10.46 6.06 26.39
C LEU A 356 -9.41 5.70 27.45
N ARG A 357 -9.02 6.64 28.32
CA ARG A 357 -8.07 6.39 29.42
C ARG A 357 -8.62 5.40 30.44
N SER A 358 -9.92 5.50 30.78
CA SER A 358 -10.60 4.55 31.67
C SER A 358 -10.56 3.14 31.10
N LEU A 359 -10.95 2.98 29.83
CA LEU A 359 -10.91 1.69 29.15
C LEU A 359 -9.50 1.11 29.10
N PHE A 360 -8.48 1.92 28.80
CA PHE A 360 -7.09 1.46 28.79
C PHE A 360 -6.60 0.97 30.16
N THR A 361 -7.07 1.61 31.24
CA THR A 361 -6.74 1.20 32.60
C THR A 361 -7.38 -0.14 32.93
N GLU A 362 -8.64 -0.33 32.55
CA GLU A 362 -9.37 -1.58 32.81
C GLU A 362 -8.76 -2.78 32.06
N ILE A 363 -8.35 -2.62 30.80
CA ILE A 363 -7.76 -3.74 30.04
C ILE A 363 -6.34 -4.11 30.46
N LYS A 364 -5.68 -3.26 31.26
CA LYS A 364 -4.38 -3.60 31.87
C LYS A 364 -4.51 -4.57 33.04
N GLU A 365 -5.72 -4.69 33.60
CA GLU A 365 -5.94 -5.58 34.73
C GLU A 365 -5.69 -7.05 34.33
N PRO A 366 -4.91 -7.82 35.13
CA PRO A 366 -4.53 -9.19 34.78
C PRO A 366 -5.70 -10.14 34.50
N PHE A 367 -6.87 -9.86 35.07
CA PHE A 367 -8.07 -10.70 34.93
C PHE A 367 -8.87 -10.42 33.64
N PHE A 368 -8.64 -9.31 32.95
CA PHE A 368 -9.42 -8.95 31.76
C PHE A 368 -9.17 -9.94 30.61
N CYS A 369 -7.90 -10.26 30.36
CA CYS A 369 -7.49 -11.17 29.27
C CYS A 369 -6.25 -11.99 29.69
N PRO A 370 -6.40 -13.03 30.54
CA PRO A 370 -5.28 -13.70 31.20
C PRO A 370 -4.22 -14.29 30.25
N ASN A 371 -4.65 -14.82 29.11
CA ASN A 371 -3.77 -15.53 28.17
C ASN A 371 -3.29 -14.67 27.00
N ASN A 372 -3.78 -13.43 26.87
CA ASN A 372 -3.56 -12.60 25.67
C ASN A 372 -3.60 -11.08 25.97
N ALA A 373 -3.22 -10.70 27.20
CA ALA A 373 -3.28 -9.32 27.70
C ALA A 373 -2.47 -8.34 26.85
N ASP A 374 -1.19 -8.66 26.55
CA ASP A 374 -0.30 -7.78 25.80
C ASP A 374 -0.84 -7.47 24.39
N ARG A 375 -1.37 -8.50 23.72
CA ARG A 375 -1.96 -8.36 22.38
C ARG A 375 -3.25 -7.55 22.42
N THR A 376 -4.09 -7.77 23.43
CA THR A 376 -5.34 -7.01 23.62
C THR A 376 -5.05 -5.53 23.88
N GLN A 377 -4.09 -5.23 24.76
CA GLN A 377 -3.60 -3.86 24.96
C GLN A 377 -3.00 -3.28 23.67
N LYS A 378 -2.32 -4.09 22.86
CA LYS A 378 -1.76 -3.68 21.57
C LYS A 378 -2.86 -3.29 20.57
N PHE A 379 -3.96 -4.04 20.49
CA PHE A 379 -5.11 -3.68 19.65
C PHE A 379 -5.70 -2.33 20.07
N PHE A 380 -5.87 -2.07 21.37
CA PHE A 380 -6.30 -0.75 21.84
C PHE A 380 -5.32 0.36 21.41
N ARG A 381 -4.01 0.16 21.62
CA ARG A 381 -2.97 1.12 21.21
C ARG A 381 -2.88 1.31 19.70
N ASP A 382 -3.19 0.29 18.91
CA ASP A 382 -3.25 0.38 17.44
C ASP A 382 -4.51 1.08 16.94
N ALA A 383 -5.60 1.06 17.71
CA ALA A 383 -6.83 1.75 17.36
C ALA A 383 -6.72 3.28 17.55
N LEU A 384 -6.04 3.76 18.61
CA LEU A 384 -5.91 5.20 18.91
C LEU A 384 -5.50 6.08 17.72
N PRO A 385 -4.44 5.75 16.96
CA PRO A 385 -3.97 6.58 15.85
C PRO A 385 -4.94 6.58 14.65
N MET A 386 -5.87 5.60 14.59
CA MET A 386 -6.88 5.47 13.54
C MET A 386 -8.14 6.30 13.84
N LEU A 387 -8.34 6.75 15.09
CA LEU A 387 -9.55 7.48 15.49
C LEU A 387 -9.59 8.88 14.87
N GLY A 388 -8.43 9.55 14.80
CA GLY A 388 -8.31 10.91 14.26
C GLY A 388 -9.09 11.97 15.04
N THR A 389 -9.48 11.70 16.29
CA THR A 389 -10.26 12.61 17.15
C THR A 389 -9.37 13.36 18.12
N GLU A 390 -9.86 14.51 18.60
CA GLU A 390 -9.20 15.32 19.63
C GLU A 390 -8.90 14.51 20.89
N GLY A 391 -9.87 13.72 21.37
CA GLY A 391 -9.71 12.89 22.56
C GLY A 391 -8.62 11.82 22.41
N ALA A 392 -8.49 11.22 21.21
CA ALA A 392 -7.47 10.23 20.91
C ALA A 392 -6.06 10.85 20.89
N ILE A 393 -5.90 12.00 20.23
CA ILE A 393 -4.61 12.69 20.12
C ILE A 393 -4.13 13.17 21.49
N GLY A 394 -5.03 13.72 22.30
CA GLY A 394 -4.71 14.13 23.67
C GLY A 394 -4.32 12.96 24.57
N LEU A 395 -4.87 11.75 24.35
CA LEU A 395 -4.42 10.54 25.04
C LEU A 395 -3.08 10.03 24.50
N MET A 396 -2.88 10.05 23.18
CA MET A 396 -1.62 9.65 22.55
C MET A 396 -0.45 10.46 23.08
N GLN A 397 -0.62 11.79 23.15
CA GLN A 397 0.37 12.70 23.71
C GLN A 397 0.69 12.38 25.18
N GLU A 398 -0.34 12.10 25.99
CA GLU A 398 -0.16 11.76 27.40
C GLU A 398 0.65 10.48 27.57
N MET A 399 0.34 9.44 26.79
CA MET A 399 1.03 8.14 26.81
C MET A 399 2.49 8.24 26.32
N ILE A 400 2.76 9.11 25.35
CA ILE A 400 4.13 9.40 24.91
C ILE A 400 4.91 10.13 26.01
N ARG A 401 4.30 11.12 26.66
CA ARG A 401 4.94 11.89 27.75
C ARG A 401 5.20 11.05 29.00
N SER A 402 4.29 10.15 29.34
CA SER A 402 4.43 9.22 30.46
C SER A 402 5.37 8.04 30.14
N ASN A 403 5.92 7.96 28.93
CA ASN A 403 6.74 6.87 28.43
C ASN A 403 6.01 5.50 28.45
N GLU A 404 4.67 5.51 28.46
CA GLU A 404 3.84 4.32 28.21
C GLU A 404 3.94 3.85 26.75
N VAL A 405 4.29 4.77 25.83
CA VAL A 405 4.59 4.50 24.42
C VAL A 405 5.85 5.26 24.00
N SER A 406 6.81 4.56 23.39
CA SER A 406 8.12 5.14 23.02
C SER A 406 8.72 4.43 21.80
N GLY A 407 9.88 4.90 21.34
CA GLY A 407 10.59 4.35 20.18
C GLY A 407 9.75 4.36 18.89
N VAL A 408 9.82 3.28 18.13
CA VAL A 408 9.14 3.12 16.83
C VAL A 408 7.61 3.25 16.95
N GLU A 409 7.01 2.82 18.07
CA GLU A 409 5.56 2.94 18.25
C GLU A 409 5.12 4.41 18.37
N ALA A 410 5.86 5.22 19.11
CA ALA A 410 5.62 6.66 19.20
C ALA A 410 5.84 7.38 17.86
N GLU A 411 6.85 6.97 17.08
CA GLU A 411 7.09 7.53 15.74
C GLU A 411 5.97 7.18 14.75
N MET A 412 5.47 5.93 14.77
CA MET A 412 4.31 5.54 13.96
C MET A 412 3.06 6.33 14.35
N TRP A 413 2.86 6.60 15.64
CA TRP A 413 1.77 7.46 16.14
C TRP A 413 1.90 8.90 15.64
N LEU A 414 3.11 9.45 15.58
CA LEU A 414 3.32 10.77 14.98
C LEU A 414 3.02 10.74 13.48
N MET A 415 3.48 9.72 12.75
CA MET A 415 3.20 9.57 11.32
C MET A 415 1.70 9.43 11.02
N SER A 416 0.91 8.83 11.92
CA SER A 416 -0.54 8.70 11.71
C SER A 416 -1.26 10.04 11.62
N LEU A 417 -0.72 11.10 12.25
CA LEU A 417 -1.27 12.45 12.20
C LEU A 417 -1.37 12.97 10.76
N ALA A 418 -0.47 12.53 9.88
CA ALA A 418 -0.48 12.90 8.47
C ALA A 418 -1.71 12.38 7.70
N PHE A 419 -2.43 11.40 8.27
CA PHE A 419 -3.62 10.80 7.68
C PHE A 419 -4.93 11.28 8.30
N ILE A 420 -4.93 12.31 9.16
CA ILE A 420 -6.17 12.89 9.68
C ILE A 420 -6.91 13.65 8.57
N HIS A 421 -8.18 13.33 8.31
CA HIS A 421 -8.95 13.88 7.18
C HIS A 421 -9.40 15.33 7.37
N HIS A 422 -10.01 15.59 8.52
CA HIS A 422 -10.61 16.86 8.88
C HIS A 422 -9.99 17.37 10.19
N PRO A 423 -8.73 17.86 10.15
CA PRO A 423 -8.10 18.41 11.33
C PRO A 423 -8.88 19.65 11.79
N THR A 424 -9.20 19.69 13.08
CA THR A 424 -9.76 20.87 13.74
C THR A 424 -8.62 21.80 14.18
N ARG A 425 -8.98 23.02 14.56
CA ARG A 425 -8.03 23.98 15.12
C ARG A 425 -7.44 23.44 16.42
N GLU A 426 -8.26 22.78 17.22
CA GLU A 426 -7.93 22.18 18.51
C GLU A 426 -6.90 21.05 18.34
N ILE A 427 -7.05 20.22 17.30
CA ILE A 427 -6.05 19.21 16.93
C ILE A 427 -4.69 19.85 16.64
N LEU A 428 -4.64 20.96 15.90
CA LEU A 428 -3.37 21.66 15.61
C LEU A 428 -2.69 22.17 16.88
N VAL A 429 -3.47 22.72 17.82
CA VAL A 429 -2.96 23.21 19.11
C VAL A 429 -2.41 22.06 19.95
N GLU A 430 -3.10 20.92 20.01
CA GLU A 430 -2.67 19.77 20.81
C GLU A 430 -1.39 19.14 20.26
N VAL A 431 -1.26 19.04 18.93
CA VAL A 431 -0.05 18.54 18.28
C VAL A 431 1.11 19.54 18.38
N GLN A 432 0.86 20.85 18.41
CA GLN A 432 1.92 21.85 18.62
C GLN A 432 2.65 21.60 19.96
N ASN A 433 1.93 21.18 21.00
CA ASN A 433 2.51 20.85 22.30
C ASN A 433 3.46 19.63 22.26
N LEU A 434 3.42 18.80 21.19
CA LEU A 434 4.37 17.70 20.96
C LEU A 434 5.72 18.21 20.44
N LEU A 435 5.76 19.32 19.69
CA LEU A 435 7.02 19.92 19.21
C LEU A 435 7.92 20.40 20.37
N GLY A 436 7.33 20.67 21.53
CA GLY A 436 8.05 21.05 22.74
C GLY A 436 8.81 19.89 23.41
N LEU A 437 8.62 18.63 22.98
CA LEU A 437 9.32 17.47 23.51
C LEU A 437 10.69 17.30 22.82
N PRO A 438 11.82 17.46 23.52
CA PRO A 438 13.15 17.46 22.90
C PRO A 438 13.44 16.20 22.07
N SER A 439 13.03 15.02 22.57
CA SER A 439 13.25 13.71 21.95
C SER A 439 12.45 13.46 20.67
N LEU A 440 11.39 14.22 20.42
CA LEU A 440 10.48 14.01 19.28
C LEU A 440 10.37 15.24 18.37
N SER A 441 10.97 16.37 18.78
CA SER A 441 10.79 17.68 18.13
C SER A 441 11.09 17.66 16.63
N SER A 442 12.21 17.08 16.19
CA SER A 442 12.58 16.99 14.76
C SER A 442 11.76 15.94 14.01
N LYS A 443 11.45 14.80 14.65
CA LYS A 443 10.68 13.69 14.07
C LYS A 443 9.22 14.07 13.82
N ALA A 444 8.68 15.05 14.55
CA ALA A 444 7.32 15.53 14.40
C ALA A 444 7.12 16.57 13.26
N PHE A 445 8.19 17.10 12.64
CA PHE A 445 8.07 18.15 11.62
C PHE A 445 7.30 17.69 10.37
N LEU A 446 7.56 16.49 9.85
CA LEU A 446 6.93 15.99 8.63
C LEU A 446 5.43 15.65 8.80
N PRO A 447 5.01 14.96 9.88
CA PRO A 447 3.59 14.71 10.09
C PRO A 447 2.80 15.99 10.42
N LEU A 448 3.37 16.89 11.23
CA LEU A 448 2.70 18.15 11.56
C LEU A 448 2.57 19.08 10.35
N SER A 449 3.61 19.19 9.52
CA SER A 449 3.51 19.95 8.26
C SER A 449 2.41 19.42 7.34
N THR A 450 2.20 18.10 7.32
CA THR A 450 1.10 17.48 6.57
C THR A 450 -0.27 17.79 7.16
N LEU A 451 -0.38 17.82 8.49
CA LEU A 451 -1.60 18.18 9.20
C LEU A 451 -2.00 19.65 8.92
N VAL A 452 -1.02 20.57 8.94
CA VAL A 452 -1.22 21.97 8.57
C VAL A 452 -1.62 22.10 7.10
N HIS A 453 -0.93 21.39 6.20
CA HIS A 453 -1.28 21.38 4.78
C HIS A 453 -2.75 20.98 4.58
N THR A 454 -3.16 19.90 5.25
CA THR A 454 -4.53 19.41 5.23
C THR A 454 -5.52 20.45 5.74
N PHE A 455 -5.25 21.04 6.91
CA PHE A 455 -6.11 22.08 7.49
C PHE A 455 -6.29 23.24 6.52
N CYS A 456 -5.20 23.66 5.86
CA CYS A 456 -5.22 24.74 4.87
C CYS A 456 -6.00 24.41 3.60
N GLN A 457 -6.04 23.16 3.17
CA GLN A 457 -6.87 22.76 2.02
C GLN A 457 -8.37 22.90 2.32
N ALA A 458 -8.78 22.71 3.57
CA ALA A 458 -10.19 22.81 3.99
C ALA A 458 -10.61 24.25 4.36
N ASN A 459 -9.65 25.14 4.67
CA ASN A 459 -9.92 26.48 5.20
C ASN A 459 -9.33 27.57 4.30
N PRO A 460 -10.15 28.31 3.52
CA PRO A 460 -9.66 29.32 2.58
C PRO A 460 -8.79 30.44 3.20
N ASN A 461 -9.03 30.79 4.47
CA ASN A 461 -8.29 31.82 5.21
C ASN A 461 -7.23 31.25 6.17
N CYS A 462 -6.71 30.04 5.92
CA CYS A 462 -5.81 29.37 6.88
C CYS A 462 -4.54 30.14 7.21
N GLU A 463 -4.02 30.96 6.29
CA GLU A 463 -2.79 31.74 6.49
C GLU A 463 -2.95 32.80 7.59
N GLY A 464 -4.19 33.21 7.90
CA GLY A 464 -4.52 34.11 9.01
C GLY A 464 -4.66 33.41 10.36
N GLU A 465 -4.70 32.08 10.42
CA GLU A 465 -4.89 31.34 11.65
C GLU A 465 -3.60 31.31 12.49
N THR A 466 -3.73 31.66 13.78
CA THR A 466 -2.55 31.81 14.67
C THR A 466 -1.83 30.49 14.91
N ALA A 467 -2.57 29.37 14.96
CA ALA A 467 -2.00 28.03 15.10
C ALA A 467 -1.11 27.67 13.90
N VAL A 468 -1.56 27.98 12.67
CA VAL A 468 -0.80 27.74 11.43
C VAL A 468 0.47 28.59 11.41
N GLN A 469 0.35 29.89 11.67
CA GLN A 469 1.48 30.81 11.69
C GLN A 469 2.54 30.40 12.72
N SER A 470 2.10 29.95 13.89
CA SER A 470 2.98 29.48 14.97
C SER A 470 3.81 28.27 14.53
N VAL A 471 3.17 27.28 13.89
CA VAL A 471 3.87 26.09 13.38
C VAL A 471 4.88 26.45 12.28
N VAL A 472 4.48 27.29 11.32
CA VAL A 472 5.38 27.75 10.24
C VAL A 472 6.58 28.51 10.81
N SER A 473 6.37 29.39 11.79
CA SER A 473 7.45 30.13 12.46
C SER A 473 8.40 29.18 13.19
N LEU A 474 7.87 28.26 14.00
CA LEU A 474 8.67 27.28 14.75
C LEU A 474 9.57 26.44 13.83
N ILE A 475 9.04 25.98 12.69
CA ILE A 475 9.82 25.21 11.72
C ILE A 475 10.87 26.11 11.04
N THR A 476 10.50 27.33 10.66
CA THR A 476 11.41 28.28 10.00
C THR A 476 12.57 28.70 10.91
N GLU A 477 12.31 28.89 12.20
CA GLU A 477 13.33 29.21 13.21
C GLU A 477 14.42 28.13 13.32
N LYS A 478 14.06 26.85 13.12
CA LYS A 478 15.03 25.75 13.15
C LYS A 478 16.01 25.76 11.98
N ILE A 479 15.67 26.43 10.88
CA ILE A 479 16.58 26.67 9.74
C ILE A 479 17.54 27.82 10.06
N GLY A 480 17.02 28.86 10.72
CA GLY A 480 17.73 30.11 11.01
C GLY A 480 17.81 31.05 9.81
N SER A 481 17.71 32.36 10.05
CA SER A 481 17.55 33.39 9.00
C SER A 481 18.69 33.43 7.96
N ARG A 482 19.91 33.04 8.35
CA ARG A 482 21.09 32.96 7.44
C ARG A 482 21.36 31.56 6.89
N CYS A 483 20.59 30.54 7.31
CA CYS A 483 20.76 29.15 6.91
C CYS A 483 22.23 28.69 6.92
N LEU A 484 22.85 28.71 8.10
CA LEU A 484 24.24 28.28 8.29
C LEU A 484 24.24 26.87 8.89
N VAL A 485 24.51 25.86 8.07
CA VAL A 485 24.49 24.46 8.49
C VAL A 485 25.86 24.04 9.03
N ASN A 486 25.91 23.65 10.30
CA ASN A 486 27.09 23.07 10.93
C ASN A 486 26.76 21.70 11.57
N ASN A 487 26.43 21.67 12.86
CA ASN A 487 26.10 20.47 13.64
C ASN A 487 24.58 20.17 13.66
N ASN A 488 23.76 20.96 12.97
CA ASN A 488 22.30 20.86 12.93
C ASN A 488 21.74 20.36 11.59
N HIS A 489 22.56 19.68 10.79
CA HIS A 489 22.21 19.26 9.42
C HIS A 489 20.87 18.54 9.32
N GLN A 490 20.63 17.51 10.14
CA GLN A 490 19.39 16.72 10.11
C GLN A 490 18.16 17.58 10.45
N THR A 491 18.26 18.43 11.48
CA THR A 491 17.18 19.34 11.88
C THR A 491 16.84 20.33 10.79
N VAL A 492 17.84 20.95 10.16
CA VAL A 492 17.63 21.91 9.05
C VAL A 492 17.03 21.19 7.83
N MET A 493 17.51 19.98 7.50
CA MET A 493 17.00 19.17 6.41
C MET A 493 15.51 18.83 6.60
N LEU A 494 15.13 18.33 7.78
CA LEU A 494 13.74 18.02 8.11
C LEU A 494 12.85 19.27 8.11
N ALA A 495 13.37 20.41 8.59
CA ALA A 495 12.63 21.67 8.56
C ALA A 495 12.36 22.14 7.12
N LEU A 496 13.35 22.10 6.22
CA LEU A 496 13.16 22.44 4.81
C LEU A 496 12.12 21.53 4.13
N ARG A 497 12.19 20.22 4.40
CA ARG A 497 11.24 19.23 3.88
C ARG A 497 9.82 19.45 4.41
N ALA A 498 9.70 19.86 5.67
CA ALA A 498 8.43 20.22 6.31
C ALA A 498 7.82 21.51 5.73
N ILE A 499 8.63 22.54 5.46
CA ILE A 499 8.17 23.74 4.72
C ILE A 499 7.62 23.33 3.34
N GLY A 500 8.31 22.42 2.65
CA GLY A 500 7.84 21.86 1.38
C GLY A 500 6.55 21.04 1.49
N ASN A 501 6.24 20.46 2.64
CA ASN A 501 4.97 19.75 2.89
C ASN A 501 3.81 20.72 3.10
N ILE A 502 4.00 21.83 3.84
CA ILE A 502 2.95 22.79 4.23
C ILE A 502 2.29 23.42 3.00
N GLY A 503 3.09 23.89 2.03
CA GLY A 503 2.60 24.60 0.83
C GLY A 503 2.13 26.04 1.06
N HIS A 504 1.69 26.39 2.27
CA HIS A 504 1.30 27.74 2.71
C HIS A 504 2.36 28.36 3.65
N ALA A 505 3.59 28.50 3.15
CA ALA A 505 4.74 28.98 3.93
C ALA A 505 5.51 30.12 3.23
N GLN A 506 4.77 31.08 2.66
CA GLN A 506 5.31 32.20 1.88
C GLN A 506 6.28 33.06 2.71
N THR A 507 6.04 33.17 4.02
CA THR A 507 6.91 33.89 4.96
C THR A 507 8.31 33.28 5.09
N SER A 508 8.48 31.99 4.73
CA SER A 508 9.76 31.29 4.77
C SER A 508 10.63 31.50 3.51
N ILE A 509 10.08 32.06 2.42
CA ILE A 509 10.78 32.24 1.13
C ILE A 509 12.14 32.94 1.25
N PRO A 510 12.29 34.05 2.01
CA PRO A 510 13.60 34.70 2.18
C PRO A 510 14.65 33.77 2.78
N THR A 511 14.26 32.96 3.78
CA THR A 511 15.12 31.96 4.41
C THR A 511 15.51 30.86 3.44
N LEU A 512 14.57 30.40 2.59
CA LEU A 512 14.86 29.42 1.53
C LEU A 512 15.91 29.96 0.54
N TYR A 513 15.77 31.22 0.11
CA TYR A 513 16.78 31.84 -0.77
C TYR A 513 18.14 32.01 -0.10
N SER A 514 18.19 32.30 1.20
CA SER A 514 19.44 32.27 1.98
C SER A 514 20.10 30.88 1.94
N CYS A 515 19.32 29.80 2.07
CA CYS A 515 19.84 28.44 1.94
C CYS A 515 20.39 28.14 0.54
N ILE A 516 19.66 28.54 -0.51
CA ILE A 516 19.99 28.27 -1.91
C ILE A 516 21.27 29.01 -2.33
N SER A 517 21.39 30.28 -1.95
CA SER A 517 22.50 31.17 -2.37
C SER A 517 23.80 30.97 -1.59
N ASN A 518 23.74 30.42 -0.38
CA ASN A 518 24.92 30.22 0.44
C ASN A 518 25.72 28.98 0.00
N THR A 519 26.80 29.23 -0.76
CA THR A 519 27.70 28.19 -1.29
C THR A 519 28.50 27.43 -0.22
N LYS A 520 28.51 27.90 1.04
CA LYS A 520 29.11 27.16 2.17
C LYS A 520 28.23 26.00 2.65
N ASN A 521 26.95 26.00 2.29
CA ASN A 521 26.06 24.91 2.67
C ASN A 521 26.33 23.67 1.82
N PRO A 522 26.18 22.46 2.40
CA PRO A 522 26.14 21.21 1.66
C PRO A 522 25.13 21.25 0.49
N MET A 523 25.45 20.57 -0.62
CA MET A 523 24.63 20.61 -1.83
C MET A 523 23.20 20.07 -1.61
N ASP A 524 23.05 19.03 -0.80
CA ASP A 524 21.75 18.48 -0.41
C ASP A 524 20.85 19.50 0.31
N ILE A 525 21.40 20.37 1.16
CA ILE A 525 20.64 21.46 1.80
C ILE A 525 20.18 22.49 0.77
N ARG A 526 21.07 22.87 -0.17
CA ARG A 526 20.73 23.81 -1.26
C ARG A 526 19.61 23.24 -2.14
N VAL A 527 19.68 21.96 -2.49
CA VAL A 527 18.66 21.25 -3.26
C VAL A 527 17.35 21.13 -2.47
N ALA A 528 17.39 20.75 -1.20
CA ALA A 528 16.19 20.64 -0.35
C ALA A 528 15.46 21.99 -0.20
N ALA A 529 16.20 23.10 -0.16
CA ALA A 529 15.61 24.44 -0.14
C ALA A 529 14.90 24.81 -1.45
N VAL A 530 15.36 24.31 -2.61
CA VAL A 530 14.63 24.42 -3.88
C VAL A 530 13.40 23.51 -3.88
N GLU A 531 13.53 22.27 -3.40
CA GLU A 531 12.43 21.31 -3.31
C GLU A 531 11.31 21.77 -2.35
N ALA A 532 11.61 22.69 -1.41
CA ALA A 532 10.61 23.30 -0.52
C ALA A 532 9.54 24.12 -1.29
N PHE A 533 9.80 24.50 -2.54
CA PHE A 533 8.81 25.18 -3.39
C PHE A 533 7.77 24.24 -4.02
N ARG A 534 7.90 22.91 -3.86
CA ARG A 534 7.11 21.90 -4.59
C ARG A 534 5.58 22.04 -4.47
N ARG A 535 5.08 22.58 -3.36
CA ARG A 535 3.65 22.75 -3.04
C ARG A 535 3.22 24.20 -2.86
N MET A 536 4.16 25.15 -2.96
CA MET A 536 3.83 26.56 -2.81
C MET A 536 2.84 26.99 -3.90
N SER A 537 1.93 27.90 -3.59
CA SER A 537 0.98 28.43 -4.57
C SER A 537 1.70 29.06 -5.77
N CYS A 538 1.09 29.07 -6.95
CA CYS A 538 1.71 29.67 -8.14
C CYS A 538 1.93 31.19 -8.03
N GLY A 539 1.31 31.86 -7.05
CA GLY A 539 1.57 33.27 -6.73
C GLY A 539 2.86 33.52 -5.92
N ALA A 540 3.53 32.47 -5.41
CA ALA A 540 4.77 32.63 -4.66
C ALA A 540 5.95 33.09 -5.55
N ASP A 541 6.83 33.92 -4.99
CA ASP A 541 8.01 34.47 -5.69
C ASP A 541 9.04 33.37 -6.02
N ARG A 542 9.12 33.01 -7.31
CA ARG A 542 10.04 32.01 -7.88
C ARG A 542 11.09 32.60 -8.80
N ASN A 543 11.23 33.93 -8.85
CA ASN A 543 12.03 34.61 -9.88
C ASN A 543 13.50 34.15 -9.87
N ASN A 544 14.07 33.92 -8.68
CA ASN A 544 15.46 33.49 -8.54
C ASN A 544 15.70 32.03 -8.95
N LEU A 545 14.67 31.17 -9.00
CA LEU A 545 14.82 29.77 -9.45
C LEU A 545 15.15 29.70 -10.94
N MET A 546 14.53 30.56 -11.77
CA MET A 546 14.85 30.63 -13.19
C MET A 546 16.26 31.19 -13.44
N ALA A 547 16.72 32.13 -12.60
CA ALA A 547 18.10 32.63 -12.67
C ALA A 547 19.11 31.53 -12.30
N LEU A 548 18.80 30.72 -11.28
CA LEU A 548 19.60 29.57 -10.87
C LEU A 548 19.70 28.50 -11.97
N PHE A 549 18.58 28.18 -12.63
CA PHE A 549 18.56 27.24 -13.76
C PHE A 549 19.48 27.69 -14.91
N ARG A 550 19.53 28.99 -15.23
CA ARG A 550 20.35 29.54 -16.33
C ARG A 550 21.84 29.62 -16.02
N ASN A 551 22.21 29.59 -14.75
CA ASN A 551 23.61 29.77 -14.35
C ASN A 551 24.41 28.49 -14.60
N SER A 552 25.15 28.44 -15.72
CA SER A 552 26.00 27.29 -16.08
C SER A 552 27.16 27.04 -15.11
N GLY A 553 27.49 27.99 -14.22
CA GLY A 553 28.49 27.83 -13.18
C GLY A 553 28.03 27.03 -11.95
N GLU A 554 26.73 26.76 -11.82
CA GLU A 554 26.18 25.97 -10.71
C GLU A 554 26.11 24.47 -11.04
N ASP A 555 26.06 23.64 -10.00
CA ASP A 555 26.00 22.18 -10.15
C ASP A 555 24.73 21.74 -10.90
N SER A 556 24.86 20.74 -11.78
CA SER A 556 23.75 20.21 -12.58
C SER A 556 22.59 19.73 -11.71
N GLU A 557 22.85 19.16 -10.54
CA GLU A 557 21.83 18.70 -9.59
C GLU A 557 20.93 19.86 -9.16
N LEU A 558 21.54 20.98 -8.77
CA LEU A 558 20.83 22.18 -8.30
C LEU A 558 20.07 22.89 -9.42
N ARG A 559 20.68 22.97 -10.62
CA ARG A 559 20.03 23.56 -11.82
C ARG A 559 18.81 22.76 -12.25
N ILE A 560 18.89 21.43 -12.25
CA ILE A 560 17.76 20.54 -12.58
C ILE A 560 16.64 20.69 -11.53
N ALA A 561 16.97 20.75 -10.24
CA ALA A 561 15.99 20.99 -9.19
C ALA A 561 15.27 22.33 -9.38
N ALA A 562 16.01 23.39 -9.72
CA ALA A 562 15.45 24.73 -9.97
C ALA A 562 14.51 24.74 -11.19
N TYR A 563 14.88 24.03 -12.25
CA TYR A 563 14.02 23.81 -13.42
C TYR A 563 12.70 23.12 -13.05
N LEU A 564 12.76 22.00 -12.33
CA LEU A 564 11.58 21.26 -11.90
C LEU A 564 10.65 22.11 -11.01
N ALA A 565 11.23 22.87 -10.08
CA ALA A 565 10.48 23.77 -9.19
C ALA A 565 9.79 24.92 -9.96
N ALA A 566 10.43 25.46 -11.00
CA ALA A 566 9.82 26.46 -11.87
C ALA A 566 8.71 25.88 -12.76
N MET A 567 8.92 24.68 -13.30
CA MET A 567 7.96 23.97 -14.15
C MET A 567 6.72 23.44 -13.41
N LYS A 568 6.65 23.55 -12.08
CA LYS A 568 5.42 23.25 -11.32
C LYS A 568 4.29 24.24 -11.61
N CYS A 569 4.60 25.47 -11.96
CA CYS A 569 3.64 26.49 -12.36
C CYS A 569 4.00 27.01 -13.75
N PRO A 570 3.84 26.20 -14.81
CA PRO A 570 4.29 26.56 -16.13
C PRO A 570 3.47 27.72 -16.69
N SER A 571 4.15 28.61 -17.40
CA SER A 571 3.54 29.71 -18.14
C SER A 571 4.25 29.84 -19.49
N LYS A 572 3.60 30.48 -20.46
CA LYS A 572 4.24 30.77 -21.76
C LYS A 572 5.59 31.50 -21.59
N TYR A 573 5.70 32.38 -20.58
CA TYR A 573 6.95 33.04 -20.23
C TYR A 573 8.02 32.06 -19.75
N ILE A 574 7.71 31.19 -18.77
CA ILE A 574 8.66 30.19 -18.27
C ILE A 574 9.09 29.24 -19.40
N ILE A 575 8.15 28.75 -20.21
CA ILE A 575 8.45 27.84 -21.33
C ILE A 575 9.38 28.51 -22.34
N SER A 576 9.13 29.77 -22.70
CA SER A 576 10.01 30.53 -23.59
C SER A 576 11.42 30.67 -23.03
N GLN A 577 11.56 30.93 -21.73
CA GLN A 577 12.86 31.05 -21.08
C GLN A 577 13.58 29.70 -20.95
N VAL A 578 12.85 28.60 -20.72
CA VAL A 578 13.40 27.24 -20.73
C VAL A 578 13.93 26.92 -22.12
N HIS A 579 13.14 27.19 -23.15
CA HIS A 579 13.51 26.98 -24.55
C HIS A 579 14.78 27.77 -24.92
N SER A 580 14.85 29.06 -24.59
CA SER A 580 16.04 29.87 -24.85
C SER A 580 17.28 29.38 -24.12
N THR A 581 17.12 28.91 -22.88
CA THR A 581 18.23 28.37 -22.07
C THR A 581 18.73 27.06 -22.66
N LEU A 582 17.82 26.17 -23.08
CA LEU A 582 18.17 24.88 -23.67
C LEU A 582 18.91 25.01 -25.01
N ALA A 583 18.57 26.03 -25.82
CA ALA A 583 19.24 26.30 -27.09
C ALA A 583 20.74 26.60 -26.91
N THR A 584 21.10 27.31 -25.83
CA THR A 584 22.49 27.68 -25.48
C THR A 584 23.12 26.75 -24.45
N GLU A 585 22.48 25.64 -24.07
CA GLU A 585 23.00 24.74 -23.04
C GLU A 585 24.15 23.89 -23.58
N GLU A 586 25.24 23.85 -22.80
CA GLU A 586 26.45 23.07 -23.08
C GLU A 586 26.59 21.86 -22.14
N VAL A 587 25.94 21.89 -20.96
CA VAL A 587 26.04 20.80 -19.99
C VAL A 587 25.02 19.70 -20.34
N ASN A 588 25.52 18.59 -20.90
CA ASN A 588 24.70 17.43 -21.31
C ASN A 588 23.79 16.88 -20.20
N GLN A 589 24.18 17.00 -18.93
CA GLN A 589 23.33 16.59 -17.81
C GLN A 589 22.02 17.39 -17.77
N VAL A 590 22.12 18.72 -17.88
CA VAL A 590 20.94 19.59 -17.82
C VAL A 590 20.14 19.49 -19.11
N SER A 591 20.79 19.48 -20.28
CA SER A 591 20.09 19.44 -21.56
C SER A 591 19.35 18.12 -21.79
N SER A 592 19.97 16.96 -21.53
CA SER A 592 19.31 15.65 -21.65
C SER A 592 18.10 15.54 -20.73
N PHE A 593 18.21 16.04 -19.49
CA PHE A 593 17.11 15.99 -18.53
C PHE A 593 15.93 16.88 -18.98
N VAL A 594 16.20 18.15 -19.29
CA VAL A 594 15.16 19.11 -19.69
C VAL A 594 14.49 18.65 -20.98
N TRP A 595 15.28 18.18 -21.96
CA TRP A 595 14.74 17.67 -23.22
C TRP A 595 13.82 16.46 -23.00
N THR A 596 14.25 15.47 -22.21
CA THR A 596 13.44 14.27 -21.96
C THR A 596 12.16 14.59 -21.20
N HIS A 597 12.24 15.47 -20.20
CA HIS A 597 11.06 15.89 -19.44
C HIS A 597 10.04 16.66 -20.32
N LEU A 598 10.49 17.59 -21.17
CA LEU A 598 9.58 18.32 -22.07
C LEU A 598 8.95 17.41 -23.12
N THR A 599 9.72 16.46 -23.68
CA THR A 599 9.22 15.47 -24.65
C THR A 599 8.18 14.56 -24.01
N ASN A 600 8.46 14.04 -22.81
CA ASN A 600 7.50 13.24 -22.05
C ASN A 600 6.21 14.02 -21.74
N LEU A 601 6.30 15.32 -21.41
CA LEU A 601 5.12 16.18 -21.23
C LEU A 601 4.31 16.37 -22.52
N GLN A 602 4.96 16.43 -23.69
CA GLN A 602 4.27 16.50 -24.99
C GLN A 602 3.57 15.17 -25.34
N GLU A 603 4.13 14.03 -24.93
CA GLU A 603 3.59 12.70 -25.24
C GLU A 603 2.61 12.18 -24.18
N SER A 604 2.64 12.71 -22.96
CA SER A 604 1.86 12.22 -21.81
C SER A 604 0.35 12.11 -22.11
N SER A 605 -0.22 11.01 -21.65
CA SER A 605 -1.66 10.73 -21.64
C SER A 605 -2.33 11.09 -20.31
N ASP A 606 -1.55 11.57 -19.33
CA ASP A 606 -2.08 12.03 -18.05
C ASP A 606 -2.99 13.25 -18.23
N SER A 607 -4.17 13.18 -17.60
CA SER A 607 -5.17 14.23 -17.65
C SER A 607 -4.68 15.55 -17.03
N ALA A 608 -3.83 15.48 -16.00
CA ALA A 608 -3.24 16.66 -15.35
C ALA A 608 -2.24 17.42 -16.23
N ASN A 609 -1.62 16.75 -17.21
CA ASN A 609 -0.60 17.33 -18.08
C ASN A 609 -1.18 17.97 -19.36
N GLN A 610 -2.48 17.85 -19.62
CA GLN A 610 -3.09 18.29 -20.89
C GLN A 610 -2.96 19.81 -21.12
N GLU A 611 -3.07 20.64 -20.07
CA GLU A 611 -2.87 22.08 -20.18
C GLU A 611 -1.42 22.41 -20.62
N VAL A 612 -0.42 21.75 -20.03
CA VAL A 612 1.00 21.97 -20.34
C VAL A 612 1.35 21.44 -21.73
N LYS A 613 0.82 20.26 -22.08
CA LYS A 613 0.93 19.69 -23.43
C LYS A 613 0.41 20.65 -24.50
N ALA A 614 -0.71 21.32 -24.24
CA ALA A 614 -1.25 22.33 -25.15
C ALA A 614 -0.31 23.55 -25.27
N MET A 615 0.38 23.97 -24.20
CA MET A 615 1.37 25.05 -24.26
C MET A 615 2.66 24.65 -25.01
N LEU A 616 3.01 23.37 -25.03
CA LEU A 616 4.22 22.85 -25.68
C LEU A 616 4.02 22.44 -27.14
N ARG A 617 2.79 22.44 -27.67
CA ARG A 617 2.46 21.95 -29.02
C ARG A 617 3.24 22.63 -30.15
N ASP A 618 3.51 23.91 -30.00
CA ASP A 618 4.18 24.73 -31.03
C ASP A 618 5.69 24.89 -30.78
N VAL A 619 6.25 24.18 -29.79
CA VAL A 619 7.67 24.25 -29.43
C VAL A 619 8.40 23.07 -30.07
N ILE A 620 9.29 23.35 -31.03
CA ILE A 620 10.13 22.36 -31.72
C ILE A 620 11.52 22.36 -31.08
N PHE A 621 11.97 21.21 -30.60
CA PHE A 621 13.30 21.05 -29.99
C PHE A 621 14.27 20.41 -31.00
N GLU A 622 15.04 21.23 -31.73
CA GLU A 622 15.84 20.78 -32.89
C GLU A 622 17.20 20.12 -32.57
N LYS A 623 17.75 20.29 -31.36
CA LYS A 623 19.12 19.85 -31.03
C LYS A 623 19.13 18.43 -30.46
N GLU A 624 19.76 17.50 -31.19
CA GLU A 624 20.09 16.15 -30.69
C GLU A 624 21.28 16.25 -29.72
N PHE A 625 21.04 15.97 -28.44
CA PHE A 625 22.08 15.89 -27.41
C PHE A 625 22.62 14.46 -27.28
N ASP A 626 23.76 14.25 -26.61
CA ASP A 626 24.18 12.89 -26.27
C ASP A 626 23.19 12.29 -25.29
N MET A 627 22.57 11.20 -25.72
CA MET A 627 21.43 10.57 -25.09
C MET A 627 21.76 9.20 -24.46
N ASP A 628 23.03 8.93 -24.14
CA ASP A 628 23.39 7.68 -23.43
C ASP A 628 22.70 7.61 -22.05
N LYS A 629 21.72 6.70 -21.94
CA LYS A 629 20.91 6.45 -20.74
C LYS A 629 21.73 6.03 -19.52
N ARG A 630 22.99 5.62 -19.72
CA ARG A 630 23.91 5.16 -18.65
C ARG A 630 24.79 6.27 -18.10
N LYS A 631 24.70 7.50 -18.60
CA LYS A 631 25.62 8.59 -18.25
C LYS A 631 24.94 9.93 -18.01
N PHE A 632 23.85 10.22 -18.73
CA PHE A 632 23.18 11.52 -18.68
C PHE A 632 21.83 11.48 -17.98
N SER A 633 21.53 12.58 -17.29
CA SER A 633 20.30 12.82 -16.54
C SER A 633 19.07 12.77 -17.45
N ARG A 634 17.99 12.15 -16.97
CA ARG A 634 16.77 11.88 -17.73
C ARG A 634 15.53 11.86 -16.87
N ASN A 635 14.42 12.24 -17.48
CA ASN A 635 13.08 11.94 -17.01
C ASN A 635 12.51 10.76 -17.82
N TYR A 636 11.83 9.84 -17.14
CA TYR A 636 11.06 8.76 -17.73
C TYR A 636 9.61 8.91 -17.30
N GLU A 637 8.70 8.96 -18.25
CA GLU A 637 7.27 8.96 -17.98
C GLU A 637 6.61 7.85 -18.79
N ALA A 638 5.65 7.17 -18.16
CA ALA A 638 4.70 6.36 -18.88
C ALA A 638 3.32 6.60 -18.27
N SER A 639 2.35 6.90 -19.13
CA SER A 639 0.96 7.06 -18.72
C SER A 639 -0.01 6.40 -19.68
N PHE A 640 -1.14 5.98 -19.12
CA PHE A 640 -2.32 5.61 -19.90
C PHE A 640 -3.56 6.22 -19.23
N PHE A 641 -4.56 6.57 -20.03
CA PHE A 641 -5.83 7.09 -19.53
C PHE A 641 -6.99 6.52 -20.37
N LEU A 642 -7.98 5.97 -19.68
CA LEU A 642 -9.21 5.41 -20.25
C LEU A 642 -10.37 6.37 -19.98
N GLU A 643 -10.67 7.23 -20.96
CA GLU A 643 -11.73 8.25 -20.84
C GLU A 643 -13.09 7.68 -20.43
N LYS A 644 -13.46 6.49 -20.92
CA LYS A 644 -14.76 5.84 -20.61
C LYS A 644 -14.96 5.51 -19.13
N LEU A 645 -13.87 5.21 -18.42
CA LEU A 645 -13.90 4.86 -17.00
C LEU A 645 -13.44 6.04 -16.11
N GLY A 646 -12.88 7.09 -16.70
CA GLY A 646 -12.19 8.15 -15.97
C GLY A 646 -11.03 7.59 -15.14
N THR A 647 -10.36 6.56 -15.66
CA THR A 647 -9.29 5.83 -14.98
C THR A 647 -8.00 5.88 -15.76
N GLY A 648 -6.90 6.17 -15.09
CA GLY A 648 -5.57 6.17 -15.68
C GLY A 648 -4.50 5.87 -14.64
N ALA A 649 -3.29 5.66 -15.11
CA ALA A 649 -2.12 5.60 -14.25
C ALA A 649 -0.96 6.31 -14.93
N LYS A 650 -0.13 6.95 -14.11
CA LYS A 650 1.12 7.59 -14.50
C LYS A 650 2.23 7.12 -13.57
N ILE A 651 3.33 6.69 -14.17
CA ILE A 651 4.61 6.53 -13.51
C ILE A 651 5.56 7.60 -14.06
N ASP A 652 6.13 8.39 -13.18
CA ASP A 652 7.08 9.47 -13.51
C ASP A 652 8.35 9.26 -12.69
N SER A 653 9.51 9.17 -13.34
CA SER A 653 10.79 8.93 -12.70
C SER A 653 11.86 9.91 -13.16
N ASN A 654 12.55 10.50 -12.18
CA ASN A 654 13.67 11.40 -12.43
C ASN A 654 14.98 10.70 -12.05
N LEU A 655 15.94 10.68 -12.97
CA LEU A 655 17.28 10.15 -12.76
C LEU A 655 18.31 11.25 -13.02
N VAL A 656 19.00 11.68 -11.97
CA VAL A 656 19.99 12.76 -12.05
C VAL A 656 21.40 12.20 -11.88
N TRP A 657 22.19 12.32 -12.94
CA TRP A 657 23.59 11.92 -12.99
C TRP A 657 24.51 13.10 -12.66
N SER A 658 25.65 12.79 -12.04
CA SER A 658 26.71 13.77 -11.78
C SER A 658 27.86 13.52 -12.75
N ALA A 659 28.46 14.59 -13.28
CA ALA A 659 29.69 14.47 -14.06
C ALA A 659 30.87 13.90 -13.26
N LYS A 660 30.77 13.88 -11.92
CA LYS A 660 31.80 13.39 -10.99
C LYS A 660 31.65 11.92 -10.61
N SER A 661 30.58 11.23 -11.05
CA SER A 661 30.29 9.86 -10.62
C SER A 661 29.75 9.00 -11.77
N PHE A 662 30.06 7.70 -11.75
CA PHE A 662 29.48 6.69 -12.64
C PHE A 662 28.20 6.06 -12.07
N ILE A 663 27.70 6.57 -10.94
CA ILE A 663 26.42 6.22 -10.35
C ILE A 663 25.55 7.49 -10.34
N PRO A 664 24.23 7.39 -10.59
CA PRO A 664 23.32 8.52 -10.43
C PRO A 664 23.44 9.14 -9.03
N ARG A 665 23.43 10.48 -8.96
CA ARG A 665 23.47 11.23 -7.71
C ARG A 665 22.13 11.15 -6.98
N SER A 666 21.02 11.19 -7.72
CA SER A 666 19.68 10.99 -7.17
C SER A 666 18.76 10.29 -8.17
N ALA A 667 17.77 9.60 -7.61
CA ALA A 667 16.70 8.95 -8.34
C ALA A 667 15.38 9.15 -7.59
N SER A 668 14.29 9.43 -8.31
CA SER A 668 12.95 9.39 -7.75
C SER A 668 11.97 8.70 -8.69
N MET A 669 10.92 8.14 -8.10
CA MET A 669 9.81 7.50 -8.79
C MET A 669 8.52 7.92 -8.10
N ASN A 670 7.58 8.41 -8.89
CA ASN A 670 6.26 8.88 -8.48
C ASN A 670 5.19 8.07 -9.20
N LEU A 671 4.28 7.47 -8.45
CA LEU A 671 3.13 6.73 -8.96
C LEU A 671 1.84 7.49 -8.66
N THR A 672 1.10 7.82 -9.73
CA THR A 672 -0.19 8.50 -9.65
C THR A 672 -1.26 7.66 -10.35
N PHE A 673 -2.42 7.51 -9.72
CA PHE A 673 -3.59 6.87 -10.29
C PHE A 673 -4.71 7.88 -10.45
N ASP A 674 -5.28 7.95 -11.64
CA ASP A 674 -6.54 8.62 -11.86
C ASP A 674 -7.64 7.59 -11.66
N LEU A 675 -8.51 7.79 -10.68
CA LEU A 675 -9.63 6.89 -10.39
C LEU A 675 -10.91 7.71 -10.31
N PHE A 676 -11.84 7.39 -11.21
CA PHE A 676 -13.21 7.90 -11.20
C PHE A 676 -13.33 9.42 -11.33
N GLY A 677 -12.35 10.11 -11.92
CA GLY A 677 -12.37 11.57 -12.05
C GLY A 677 -11.65 12.32 -10.92
N SER A 678 -10.88 11.62 -10.10
CA SER A 678 -9.91 12.22 -9.18
C SER A 678 -8.52 11.61 -9.40
N SER A 679 -7.48 12.42 -9.22
CA SER A 679 -6.09 11.99 -9.28
C SER A 679 -5.54 11.75 -7.88
N ILE A 680 -4.94 10.60 -7.67
CA ILE A 680 -4.39 10.14 -6.39
C ILE A 680 -2.89 9.92 -6.59
N ASN A 681 -2.07 10.72 -5.93
CA ASN A 681 -0.64 10.44 -5.83
C ASN A 681 -0.41 9.29 -4.84
N LEU A 682 -0.38 8.04 -5.29
CA LEU A 682 -0.38 6.90 -4.36
C LEU A 682 0.91 6.85 -3.53
N PHE A 683 2.06 6.90 -4.19
CA PHE A 683 3.34 6.93 -3.50
C PHE A 683 4.43 7.59 -4.34
N GLU A 684 5.41 8.18 -3.67
CA GLU A 684 6.67 8.62 -4.24
C GLU A 684 7.82 8.10 -3.38
N VAL A 685 8.83 7.51 -4.01
CA VAL A 685 10.09 7.15 -3.36
C VAL A 685 11.22 7.84 -4.09
N GLY A 686 12.12 8.45 -3.34
CA GLY A 686 13.34 9.00 -3.92
C GLY A 686 14.52 8.90 -2.97
N GLY A 687 15.71 8.93 -3.54
CA GLY A 687 16.93 8.87 -2.78
C GLY A 687 18.07 9.60 -3.45
N ARG A 688 19.06 9.95 -2.64
CA ARG A 688 20.30 10.63 -3.04
C ARG A 688 21.48 9.86 -2.48
N VAL A 689 22.52 9.65 -3.28
CA VAL A 689 23.72 8.91 -2.87
C VAL A 689 24.97 9.66 -3.26
N GLN A 690 25.92 9.74 -2.33
CA GLN A 690 27.24 10.35 -2.52
C GLN A 690 28.33 9.45 -1.96
N GLY A 691 29.41 9.26 -2.73
CA GLY A 691 30.57 8.48 -2.31
C GLY A 691 30.44 6.96 -2.47
N LEU A 692 29.31 6.44 -2.95
CA LEU A 692 29.12 5.00 -3.21
C LEU A 692 29.99 4.51 -4.37
N GLU A 693 30.31 5.41 -5.30
CA GLU A 693 31.24 5.20 -6.40
C GLU A 693 32.58 4.62 -5.93
N TYR A 694 33.14 5.16 -4.85
CA TYR A 694 34.41 4.70 -4.28
C TYR A 694 34.31 3.32 -3.64
N LEU A 695 33.21 3.02 -2.94
CA LEU A 695 32.99 1.70 -2.35
C LEU A 695 32.84 0.65 -3.46
N LEU A 696 32.01 0.90 -4.48
CA LEU A 696 31.88 -0.01 -5.61
C LEU A 696 33.20 -0.17 -6.37
N GLU A 697 33.99 0.88 -6.54
CA GLU A 697 35.30 0.81 -7.16
C GLU A 697 36.28 -0.04 -6.33
N SER A 698 36.27 0.07 -5.00
CA SER A 698 37.11 -0.75 -4.12
C SER A 698 36.79 -2.26 -4.16
N TYR A 699 35.55 -2.64 -4.50
CA TYR A 699 35.16 -4.05 -4.66
C TYR A 699 35.28 -4.54 -6.11
N PHE A 700 34.79 -3.77 -7.08
CA PHE A 700 34.58 -4.18 -8.47
C PHE A 700 35.46 -3.45 -9.49
N GLY A 701 36.17 -2.40 -9.06
CA GLY A 701 37.11 -1.65 -9.89
C GLY A 701 38.30 -2.51 -10.33
N PRO A 702 39.13 -2.00 -11.27
CA PRO A 702 40.27 -2.75 -11.81
C PRO A 702 41.27 -3.24 -10.74
N ALA A 703 41.41 -2.48 -9.63
CA ALA A 703 42.23 -2.83 -8.47
C ALA A 703 41.41 -3.39 -7.29
N GLY A 704 40.11 -3.65 -7.48
CA GLY A 704 39.17 -3.99 -6.42
C GLY A 704 39.25 -5.43 -5.93
N TYR A 705 38.68 -5.69 -4.75
CA TYR A 705 38.73 -6.97 -4.02
C TYR A 705 38.40 -8.19 -4.89
N PHE A 706 37.36 -8.12 -5.74
CA PHE A 706 36.91 -9.26 -6.54
C PHE A 706 37.72 -9.50 -7.84
N LYS A 707 38.55 -8.54 -8.26
CA LYS A 707 39.43 -8.67 -9.45
C LYS A 707 40.87 -9.03 -9.10
N ASN A 708 41.23 -9.03 -7.83
CA ASN A 708 42.59 -9.28 -7.36
C ASN A 708 42.68 -10.65 -6.66
N PRO A 709 42.79 -11.78 -7.40
CA PRO A 709 42.89 -13.12 -6.80
C PRO A 709 44.23 -13.37 -6.06
N ALA A 710 45.12 -12.39 -5.98
CA ALA A 710 46.50 -12.59 -5.55
C ALA A 710 46.78 -12.47 -4.03
N LYS A 711 45.78 -12.55 -3.14
CA LYS A 711 46.02 -12.49 -1.68
C LYS A 711 45.54 -13.70 -0.84
N THR A 712 45.22 -14.82 -1.48
CA THR A 712 44.99 -16.11 -0.79
C THR A 712 45.89 -17.20 -1.37
N GLN A 713 47.07 -17.35 -0.76
CA GLN A 713 47.93 -18.54 -0.63
C GLN A 713 48.23 -19.43 -1.87
N GLY A 714 49.52 -19.58 -2.22
CA GLY A 714 50.09 -20.79 -2.87
C GLY A 714 50.45 -20.68 -4.38
N PRO A 715 51.48 -21.41 -4.87
CA PRO A 715 52.34 -20.93 -5.96
C PRO A 715 51.90 -21.29 -7.39
N GLN A 716 52.11 -20.30 -8.27
CA GLN A 716 52.39 -20.34 -9.72
C GLN A 716 51.61 -21.35 -10.59
N THR A 717 50.62 -20.81 -11.31
CA THR A 717 50.35 -21.25 -12.69
C THR A 717 50.41 -20.03 -13.61
N GLN A 718 51.35 -20.06 -14.55
CA GLN A 718 51.47 -19.08 -15.62
C GLN A 718 50.33 -19.28 -16.62
N GLY A 719 49.63 -18.21 -16.97
CA GLY A 719 48.67 -18.27 -18.07
C GLY A 719 47.93 -16.96 -18.32
N ILE A 720 48.16 -16.40 -19.51
CA ILE A 720 47.37 -15.38 -20.21
C ILE A 720 47.69 -13.91 -19.82
N LYS A 721 48.66 -13.33 -20.55
CA LYS A 721 48.85 -11.88 -20.69
C LYS A 721 47.75 -11.32 -21.60
N SER A 722 46.74 -10.66 -21.02
CA SER A 722 45.91 -9.69 -21.75
C SER A 722 46.69 -8.39 -21.90
N LYS A 723 46.59 -7.79 -23.10
CA LYS A 723 47.32 -6.62 -23.55
C LYS A 723 47.28 -5.46 -22.55
N ASP A 724 48.46 -4.90 -22.32
CA ASP A 724 48.75 -3.71 -21.53
C ASP A 724 47.84 -2.53 -21.87
N ILE A 725 46.94 -2.17 -20.94
CA ILE A 725 46.41 -0.82 -20.82
C ILE A 725 47.31 -0.12 -19.79
N GLN A 726 48.01 0.92 -20.24
CA GLN A 726 48.99 1.75 -19.53
C GLN A 726 48.69 1.91 -18.02
N SER A 727 49.39 1.12 -17.21
CA SER A 727 49.33 1.12 -15.74
C SER A 727 49.93 2.38 -15.10
N GLU A 728 50.74 3.15 -15.84
CA GLU A 728 51.34 4.40 -15.34
C GLU A 728 50.34 5.55 -15.22
N LYS A 729 49.29 5.60 -16.06
CA LYS A 729 48.23 6.64 -15.93
C LYS A 729 47.25 6.37 -14.79
N ILE A 730 47.12 5.11 -14.33
CA ILE A 730 46.18 4.73 -13.27
C ILE A 730 46.77 5.02 -11.88
N ASN A 731 48.09 4.87 -11.71
CA ASN A 731 48.76 5.20 -10.47
C ASN A 731 48.80 6.71 -10.20
N ASP A 732 48.88 7.53 -11.26
CA ASP A 732 48.84 9.00 -11.16
C ASP A 732 47.40 9.52 -10.85
N ILE A 733 46.36 8.72 -11.16
CA ILE A 733 44.97 8.96 -10.76
C ILE A 733 44.77 8.59 -9.29
N ASN A 734 45.30 7.44 -8.84
CA ASN A 734 45.21 7.01 -7.44
C ASN A 734 45.92 7.97 -6.47
N GLY A 735 47.08 8.53 -6.86
CA GLY A 735 47.81 9.51 -6.04
C GLY A 735 47.12 10.88 -5.91
N LYS A 736 46.19 11.21 -6.81
CA LYS A 736 45.35 12.42 -6.72
C LYS A 736 43.99 12.16 -6.08
N LEU A 737 43.49 10.91 -6.10
CA LEU A 737 42.18 10.52 -5.57
C LEU A 737 42.12 10.46 -4.03
N ASP A 738 43.26 10.23 -3.36
CA ASP A 738 43.34 10.08 -1.90
C ASP A 738 43.00 11.38 -1.12
N SER A 739 42.96 12.54 -1.80
CA SER A 739 42.78 13.85 -1.15
C SER A 739 41.35 14.40 -1.19
N SER A 740 40.40 13.75 -1.86
CA SER A 740 39.03 14.27 -2.03
C SER A 740 37.91 13.23 -1.87
N MET A 741 38.12 12.16 -1.09
CA MET A 741 37.07 11.17 -0.87
C MET A 741 35.97 11.77 0.00
N ASP A 742 34.83 12.09 -0.61
CA ASP A 742 33.60 12.42 0.12
C ASP A 742 33.14 11.19 0.93
N ASP A 743 32.80 11.37 2.21
CA ASP A 743 32.21 10.32 3.05
C ASP A 743 30.96 9.71 2.37
N LEU A 744 30.81 8.38 2.45
CA LEU A 744 29.58 7.71 1.99
C LEU A 744 28.36 8.28 2.71
N ARG A 745 27.47 8.90 1.94
CA ARG A 745 26.19 9.44 2.41
C ARG A 745 25.09 8.99 1.49
N ALA A 746 24.06 8.37 2.04
CA ALA A 746 22.83 8.07 1.32
C ALA A 746 21.64 8.68 2.07
N ALA A 747 20.62 9.08 1.33
CA ALA A 747 19.35 9.53 1.87
C ALA A 747 18.20 8.90 1.11
N LEU A 748 17.12 8.59 1.82
CA LEU A 748 15.89 8.03 1.28
C LEU A 748 14.71 8.84 1.83
N TYR A 749 13.77 9.21 0.96
CA TYR A 749 12.50 9.79 1.36
C TYR A 749 11.34 9.01 0.77
N THR A 750 10.22 9.07 1.49
CA THR A 750 8.95 8.50 1.03
C THR A 750 7.85 9.54 1.16
N ARG A 751 7.02 9.63 0.12
CA ARG A 751 5.78 10.40 0.13
C ARG A 751 4.59 9.50 -0.14
N VAL A 752 3.49 9.76 0.56
CA VAL A 752 2.20 9.08 0.36
C VAL A 752 1.15 10.17 0.20
N PHE A 753 0.32 10.08 -0.83
CA PHE A 753 -0.66 11.13 -1.15
C PHE A 753 0.00 12.51 -1.36
N GLY A 754 1.21 12.50 -1.91
CA GLY A 754 2.09 13.65 -2.08
C GLY A 754 2.73 14.20 -0.80
N ASN A 755 2.33 13.72 0.39
CA ASN A 755 2.84 14.15 1.68
C ASN A 755 4.12 13.39 2.02
N GLU A 756 5.21 14.09 2.29
CA GLU A 756 6.44 13.45 2.71
C GLU A 756 6.32 13.02 4.17
N LEU A 757 6.44 11.71 4.41
CA LEU A 757 6.20 11.13 5.74
C LEU A 757 7.51 10.78 6.46
N ASN A 758 8.54 10.42 5.70
CA ASN A 758 9.80 9.99 6.26
C ASN A 758 10.99 10.45 5.40
N TYR A 759 12.10 10.75 6.07
CA TYR A 759 13.40 11.07 5.49
C TYR A 759 14.50 10.44 6.35
N VAL A 760 15.24 9.49 5.78
CA VAL A 760 16.27 8.71 6.47
C VAL A 760 17.62 8.97 5.82
N THR A 761 18.67 9.13 6.64
CA THR A 761 20.05 9.29 6.18
C THR A 761 20.94 8.15 6.65
N LEU A 762 21.90 7.74 5.84
CA LEU A 762 22.87 6.67 6.11
C LEU A 762 24.29 7.23 5.88
N GLY A 763 25.20 7.08 6.84
CA GLY A 763 26.61 7.53 6.71
C GLY A 763 27.44 7.39 8.00
N SER A 764 28.75 7.63 7.92
CA SER A 764 29.76 7.38 8.99
C SER A 764 29.57 8.20 10.28
N LYS A 765 28.66 9.19 10.29
CA LYS A 765 28.26 10.00 11.45
C LYS A 765 26.74 10.00 11.67
N ALA A 766 26.02 8.99 11.17
CA ALA A 766 24.63 8.79 11.56
C ALA A 766 24.61 8.61 13.08
N SER A 767 23.92 9.52 13.76
CA SER A 767 23.73 9.52 15.20
C SER A 767 23.20 8.16 15.64
N GLN A 768 23.61 7.74 16.83
CA GLN A 768 23.11 6.56 17.57
C GLN A 768 21.57 6.45 17.68
N ASP A 769 20.82 7.46 17.21
CA ASP A 769 19.37 7.59 17.21
C ASP A 769 18.66 7.14 15.90
N ASP A 770 19.39 6.77 14.84
CA ASP A 770 18.81 6.17 13.61
C ASP A 770 18.48 4.68 13.87
N ASP A 771 17.59 4.46 14.83
CA ASP A 771 17.10 3.15 15.27
C ASP A 771 15.97 2.67 14.36
N PHE A 772 16.24 2.52 13.05
CA PHE A 772 15.38 1.72 12.19
C PHE A 772 15.59 0.24 12.50
N GLY A 773 14.99 -0.19 13.61
CA GLY A 773 14.93 -1.59 14.03
C GLY A 773 15.19 -1.76 15.52
N SER A 774 14.14 -1.58 16.33
CA SER A 774 14.08 -1.96 17.75
C SER A 774 14.32 -3.45 18.03
N PHE A 775 14.77 -4.22 17.04
CA PHE A 775 15.36 -5.52 17.28
C PHE A 775 16.85 -5.33 17.52
N ASN A 776 17.20 -5.00 18.76
CA ASN A 776 18.55 -5.11 19.25
C ASN A 776 18.93 -6.61 19.27
N LEU A 777 19.31 -7.14 18.11
CA LEU A 777 19.73 -8.52 17.92
C LEU A 777 20.80 -8.92 18.96
N PRO A 778 21.78 -8.08 19.32
CA PRO A 778 22.68 -8.34 20.45
C PRO A 778 21.98 -8.54 21.81
N GLU A 779 20.98 -7.72 22.16
CA GLU A 779 20.21 -7.85 23.39
C GLU A 779 19.28 -9.07 23.38
N PHE A 780 18.64 -9.35 22.25
CA PHE A 780 17.84 -10.57 22.10
C PHE A 780 18.72 -11.82 22.22
N ILE A 781 19.88 -11.83 21.55
CA ILE A 781 20.88 -12.91 21.68
C ILE A 781 21.37 -13.02 23.13
N SER A 782 21.57 -11.91 23.85
CA SER A 782 22.03 -11.95 25.24
C SER A 782 20.96 -12.53 26.19
N LYS A 783 19.67 -12.23 25.97
CA LYS A 783 18.54 -12.83 26.69
C LYS A 783 18.40 -14.32 26.40
N LEU A 784 18.60 -14.75 25.15
CA LEU A 784 18.56 -16.16 24.76
C LEU A 784 19.62 -17.02 25.46
N ARG A 785 20.78 -16.45 25.81
CA ARG A 785 21.89 -17.16 26.50
C ARG A 785 21.61 -17.52 27.97
N GLN A 786 20.49 -17.08 28.53
CA GLN A 786 20.16 -17.28 29.94
C GLN A 786 19.55 -18.67 30.25
N ASN A 787 19.49 -19.59 29.27
CA ASN A 787 18.84 -20.91 29.39
C ASN A 787 17.35 -20.85 29.84
N VAL A 788 16.66 -19.74 29.59
CA VAL A 788 15.22 -19.56 29.83
C VAL A 788 14.52 -19.40 28.49
N PRO A 789 13.41 -20.12 28.21
CA PRO A 789 12.61 -19.89 27.01
C PRO A 789 12.13 -18.43 26.95
N GLN A 790 12.56 -17.70 25.92
CA GLN A 790 12.06 -16.36 25.63
C GLN A 790 10.96 -16.49 24.60
N GLU A 791 9.77 -15.98 24.91
CA GLU A 791 8.70 -15.79 23.92
C GLU A 791 8.52 -14.29 23.67
N MET A 792 8.43 -13.89 22.41
CA MET A 792 8.04 -12.55 22.00
C MET A 792 6.87 -12.66 21.01
N SER A 793 5.85 -11.83 21.23
CA SER A 793 4.76 -11.66 20.27
C SER A 793 4.72 -10.21 19.83
N LEU A 794 4.94 -9.97 18.55
CA LEU A 794 4.70 -8.69 17.91
C LEU A 794 3.33 -8.75 17.25
N THR A 795 2.48 -7.76 17.49
CA THR A 795 1.18 -7.64 16.83
C THR A 795 1.02 -6.22 16.32
N LYS A 796 0.45 -6.06 15.12
CA LYS A 796 0.14 -4.76 14.54
C LYS A 796 -1.17 -4.83 13.78
N SER A 797 -2.06 -3.89 14.06
CA SER A 797 -3.31 -3.68 13.31
C SER A 797 -3.40 -2.26 12.77
N ILE A 798 -4.01 -2.11 11.59
CA ILE A 798 -4.12 -0.82 10.89
C ILE A 798 -5.34 -0.80 9.96
N MET A 799 -6.06 0.31 9.93
CA MET A 799 -7.02 0.61 8.86
C MET A 799 -6.25 1.23 7.70
N LEU A 800 -6.23 0.53 6.56
CA LEU A 800 -5.54 0.94 5.34
C LEU A 800 -6.37 1.94 4.53
N ILE A 801 -7.69 1.73 4.49
CA ILE A 801 -8.65 2.57 3.74
C ILE A 801 -9.91 2.74 4.59
N ASP A 802 -10.40 3.98 4.69
CA ASP A 802 -11.71 4.34 5.25
C ASP A 802 -12.29 5.43 4.35
N THR A 803 -13.19 5.07 3.42
CA THR A 803 -13.73 6.01 2.44
C THR A 803 -15.23 5.84 2.29
N THR A 804 -15.98 6.93 2.40
CA THR A 804 -17.42 6.99 2.18
C THR A 804 -17.75 8.10 1.18
N LEU A 805 -18.43 7.72 0.10
CA LEU A 805 -19.07 8.65 -0.84
C LEU A 805 -20.55 8.76 -0.47
N VAL A 806 -21.01 9.98 -0.19
CA VAL A 806 -22.40 10.28 0.18
C VAL A 806 -23.09 10.94 -1.02
N ILE A 807 -24.13 10.29 -1.52
CA ILE A 807 -24.93 10.75 -2.66
C ILE A 807 -26.37 10.98 -2.20
N PRO A 808 -26.94 12.18 -2.38
CA PRO A 808 -28.32 12.47 -2.03
C PRO A 808 -29.26 11.83 -3.04
N THR A 809 -30.36 11.34 -2.49
CA THR A 809 -31.50 10.79 -3.23
C THR A 809 -32.63 11.82 -3.26
N GLY A 810 -33.62 11.62 -4.13
CA GLY A 810 -34.76 12.55 -4.31
C GLY A 810 -35.65 12.66 -3.08
N VAL A 811 -35.58 11.66 -2.21
CA VAL A 811 -36.33 11.59 -0.96
C VAL A 811 -35.57 12.19 0.22
N GLY A 812 -34.35 12.69 0.00
CA GLY A 812 -33.54 13.31 1.06
C GLY A 812 -32.82 12.31 1.97
N LEU A 813 -32.71 11.04 1.56
CA LEU A 813 -31.90 10.05 2.26
C LEU A 813 -30.51 9.93 1.58
N PRO A 814 -29.42 9.79 2.34
CA PRO A 814 -28.10 9.54 1.76
C PRO A 814 -27.97 8.09 1.28
N LEU A 815 -27.53 7.93 0.03
CA LEU A 815 -26.94 6.71 -0.50
C LEU A 815 -25.43 6.73 -0.22
N ASN A 816 -24.98 5.84 0.65
CA ASN A 816 -23.60 5.72 1.07
C ASN A 816 -22.91 4.58 0.30
N LEU A 817 -21.79 4.90 -0.37
CA LEU A 817 -20.83 3.93 -0.89
C LEU A 817 -19.59 3.95 0.00
N THR A 818 -19.44 2.93 0.85
CA THR A 818 -18.33 2.85 1.82
C THR A 818 -17.35 1.75 1.44
N LEU A 819 -16.05 2.05 1.46
CA LEU A 819 -14.95 1.13 1.24
C LEU A 819 -14.00 1.18 2.43
N ASN A 820 -13.92 0.07 3.15
CA ASN A 820 -13.05 -0.08 4.31
C ASN A 820 -12.06 -1.21 4.05
N ALA A 821 -10.78 -0.97 4.33
CA ALA A 821 -9.75 -2.01 4.27
C ALA A 821 -8.96 -2.02 5.57
N THR A 822 -8.86 -3.17 6.21
CA THR A 822 -8.19 -3.32 7.50
C THR A 822 -7.23 -4.49 7.46
N ALA A 823 -6.07 -4.36 8.08
CA ALA A 823 -5.06 -5.40 8.17
C ALA A 823 -4.64 -5.64 9.62
N SER A 824 -4.44 -6.91 9.97
CA SER A 824 -3.89 -7.34 11.25
C SER A 824 -2.79 -8.36 10.99
N MET A 825 -1.67 -8.23 11.67
CA MET A 825 -0.54 -9.16 11.58
C MET A 825 0.02 -9.46 12.97
N ALA A 826 0.46 -10.70 13.19
CA ALA A 826 1.20 -11.10 14.36
C ALA A 826 2.39 -11.98 14.00
N LEU A 827 3.50 -11.77 14.69
CA LEU A 827 4.70 -12.58 14.64
C LEU A 827 4.96 -13.13 16.04
N LYS A 828 4.84 -14.44 16.22
CA LYS A 828 5.27 -15.11 17.44
C LYS A 828 6.65 -15.72 17.19
N VAL A 829 7.63 -15.34 18.00
CA VAL A 829 8.97 -15.92 18.01
C VAL A 829 9.21 -16.48 19.40
N SER A 830 9.65 -17.73 19.48
CA SER A 830 10.18 -18.28 20.73
C SER A 830 11.58 -18.84 20.52
N GLY A 831 12.42 -18.78 21.54
CA GLY A 831 13.79 -19.26 21.44
C GLY A 831 14.41 -19.57 22.80
N GLN A 832 15.29 -20.56 22.82
CA GLN A 832 16.18 -20.87 23.93
C GLN A 832 17.54 -21.29 23.41
N MET A 833 18.60 -20.81 24.05
CA MET A 833 19.98 -21.20 23.73
C MET A 833 20.61 -21.85 24.95
N ASN A 834 20.78 -23.16 24.89
CA ASN A 834 21.42 -23.96 25.94
C ASN A 834 22.93 -24.06 25.68
N LEU A 835 23.72 -23.39 26.52
CA LEU A 835 25.18 -23.40 26.49
C LEU A 835 25.74 -24.42 27.49
N VAL A 836 25.77 -25.70 27.13
CA VAL A 836 26.43 -26.73 27.94
C VAL A 836 27.94 -26.67 27.65
N LYS A 837 28.67 -25.86 28.43
CA LYS A 837 30.11 -25.51 28.24
C LYS A 837 30.37 -24.86 26.87
N PRO A 838 30.62 -23.53 26.78
CA PRO A 838 30.73 -22.78 25.53
C PRO A 838 31.75 -23.31 24.51
N SER A 839 32.75 -24.05 24.98
CA SER A 839 33.79 -24.67 24.13
C SER A 839 33.38 -26.00 23.49
N THR A 840 32.31 -26.66 23.95
CA THR A 840 32.01 -28.06 23.59
C THR A 840 30.60 -28.33 23.07
N SER A 841 29.55 -27.61 23.46
CA SER A 841 28.21 -27.82 22.87
C SER A 841 27.32 -26.60 22.96
N VAL A 842 26.67 -26.28 21.84
CA VAL A 842 25.66 -25.21 21.71
C VAL A 842 24.39 -25.83 21.15
N VAL A 843 23.27 -25.70 21.86
CA VAL A 843 21.95 -26.10 21.35
C VAL A 843 21.08 -24.86 21.30
N LEU A 844 20.58 -24.53 20.11
CA LEU A 844 19.63 -23.46 19.85
C LEU A 844 18.31 -24.10 19.44
N GLU A 845 17.24 -23.84 20.18
CA GLU A 845 15.89 -24.24 19.82
C GLU A 845 15.04 -22.99 19.67
N GLY A 846 14.18 -22.94 18.65
CA GLY A 846 13.28 -21.83 18.46
C GLY A 846 12.10 -22.16 17.57
N SER A 847 11.09 -21.29 17.61
CA SER A 847 9.94 -21.34 16.72
C SER A 847 9.62 -19.96 16.17
N LEU A 848 9.08 -19.94 14.95
CA LEU A 848 8.68 -18.75 14.22
C LEU A 848 7.30 -19.00 13.64
N ALA A 849 6.30 -18.22 14.05
CA ALA A 849 4.92 -18.36 13.58
C ALA A 849 4.36 -17.00 13.17
N PRO A 850 4.46 -16.60 11.88
CA PRO A 850 3.78 -15.44 11.35
C PRO A 850 2.34 -15.78 10.97
N SER A 851 1.43 -14.85 11.31
CA SER A 851 0.02 -14.89 10.90
C SER A 851 -0.45 -13.49 10.54
N GLY A 852 -1.37 -13.39 9.59
CA GLY A 852 -1.94 -12.11 9.20
C GLY A 852 -3.19 -12.26 8.36
N ALA A 853 -4.02 -11.23 8.42
CA ALA A 853 -5.25 -11.12 7.65
C ALA A 853 -5.45 -9.70 7.15
N ILE A 854 -6.04 -9.57 5.97
CA ILE A 854 -6.56 -8.33 5.40
C ILE A 854 -8.04 -8.56 5.11
N ALA A 855 -8.90 -7.63 5.51
CA ALA A 855 -10.31 -7.63 5.16
C ALA A 855 -10.67 -6.33 4.43
N VAL A 856 -11.30 -6.46 3.26
CA VAL A 856 -11.86 -5.34 2.49
C VAL A 856 -13.38 -5.47 2.51
N SER A 857 -14.06 -4.47 3.09
CA SER A 857 -15.51 -4.36 3.16
C SER A 857 -15.99 -3.25 2.22
N SER A 858 -16.80 -3.59 1.23
CA SER A 858 -17.47 -2.65 0.33
C SER A 858 -18.96 -2.64 0.61
N ILE A 859 -19.54 -1.48 0.89
CA ILE A 859 -20.92 -1.32 1.34
C ILE A 859 -21.65 -0.32 0.44
N MET A 860 -22.85 -0.69 0.00
CA MET A 860 -23.80 0.21 -0.66
C MET A 860 -25.08 0.23 0.17
N SER A 861 -25.42 1.36 0.78
CA SER A 861 -26.51 1.42 1.76
C SER A 861 -27.28 2.72 1.76
N ILE A 862 -28.57 2.65 2.06
CA ILE A 862 -29.40 3.79 2.43
C ILE A 862 -29.40 3.90 3.96
N ASP A 863 -29.13 5.11 4.45
CA ASP A 863 -29.12 5.42 5.87
C ASP A 863 -30.30 6.34 6.21
N ALA A 864 -31.22 5.86 7.04
CA ALA A 864 -32.35 6.62 7.57
C ALA A 864 -32.14 6.96 9.06
N THR A 865 -30.88 7.01 9.52
CA THR A 865 -30.41 7.34 10.87
C THR A 865 -30.77 6.30 11.94
N VAL A 866 -32.07 5.97 12.08
CA VAL A 866 -32.55 4.95 13.01
C VAL A 866 -32.51 3.54 12.44
N VAL A 867 -32.47 3.44 11.10
CA VAL A 867 -32.50 2.21 10.33
C VAL A 867 -31.54 2.36 9.16
N ARG A 868 -30.66 1.38 9.00
CA ARG A 868 -29.72 1.33 7.88
C ARG A 868 -29.87 0.01 7.12
N GLY A 869 -30.01 0.07 5.81
CA GLY A 869 -30.22 -1.11 4.96
C GLY A 869 -29.35 -1.07 3.71
N GLY A 870 -28.78 -2.21 3.33
CA GLY A 870 -28.00 -2.27 2.10
C GLY A 870 -27.32 -3.61 1.81
N LEU A 871 -26.29 -3.51 0.98
CA LEU A 871 -25.43 -4.60 0.52
C LEU A 871 -24.03 -4.44 1.12
N LYS A 872 -23.41 -5.56 1.48
CA LYS A 872 -22.03 -5.60 1.98
C LYS A 872 -21.29 -6.75 1.31
N MET A 873 -20.20 -6.44 0.64
CA MET A 873 -19.24 -7.42 0.11
C MET A 873 -18.01 -7.42 1.02
N VAL A 874 -17.58 -8.59 1.47
CA VAL A 874 -16.37 -8.76 2.28
C VAL A 874 -15.41 -9.66 1.52
N SER A 875 -14.21 -9.16 1.25
CA SER A 875 -13.09 -9.96 0.74
C SER A 875 -12.01 -10.08 1.79
N THR A 876 -11.65 -11.29 2.17
CA THR A 876 -10.58 -11.58 3.13
C THR A 876 -9.40 -12.23 2.43
N LEU A 877 -8.20 -11.89 2.88
CA LEU A 877 -6.92 -12.49 2.52
C LEU A 877 -6.23 -12.88 3.84
N HIS A 878 -6.00 -14.15 4.08
CA HIS A 878 -5.46 -14.67 5.33
C HIS A 878 -4.29 -15.63 5.08
N SER A 879 -3.34 -15.65 6.02
CA SER A 879 -2.21 -16.56 6.06
C SER A 879 -1.84 -16.85 7.52
N SER A 880 -1.68 -18.12 7.87
CA SER A 880 -1.18 -18.55 9.19
C SER A 880 -0.20 -19.72 8.99
N THR A 881 1.08 -19.46 9.26
CA THR A 881 2.17 -20.40 9.00
C THR A 881 3.11 -20.47 10.19
N GLY A 882 4.02 -21.45 10.22
CA GLY A 882 5.10 -21.43 11.18
C GLY A 882 6.01 -22.65 11.12
N GLY A 883 7.20 -22.50 11.67
CA GLY A 883 8.21 -23.55 11.75
C GLY A 883 8.90 -23.59 13.11
N LYS A 884 9.37 -24.78 13.47
CA LYS A 884 10.24 -25.04 14.61
C LYS A 884 11.62 -25.41 14.08
N VAL A 885 12.65 -24.83 14.67
CA VAL A 885 14.05 -25.04 14.30
C VAL A 885 14.83 -25.42 15.53
N LYS A 886 15.64 -26.48 15.43
CA LYS A 886 16.59 -26.89 16.45
C LYS A 886 17.96 -27.09 15.81
N VAL A 887 18.94 -26.33 16.28
CA VAL A 887 20.33 -26.39 15.83
C VAL A 887 21.21 -26.85 16.98
N GLU A 888 21.96 -27.91 16.80
CA GLU A 888 22.92 -28.42 17.77
C GLU A 888 24.32 -28.47 17.15
N LEU A 889 25.28 -27.82 17.80
CA LEU A 889 26.69 -27.81 17.43
C LEU A 889 27.52 -28.41 18.57
N LYS A 890 28.08 -29.60 18.38
CA LYS A 890 29.00 -30.26 19.35
C LYS A 890 30.45 -30.20 18.87
N LYS A 891 31.33 -29.66 19.70
CA LYS A 891 32.80 -29.59 19.56
C LYS A 891 33.29 -29.03 18.21
N LYS A 892 32.47 -28.21 17.53
CA LYS A 892 32.69 -27.75 16.12
C LYS A 892 32.85 -28.90 15.11
N GLN A 893 32.53 -30.13 15.50
CA GLN A 893 32.71 -31.33 14.69
C GLN A 893 31.38 -31.95 14.28
N LEU A 894 30.30 -31.71 15.02
CA LEU A 894 28.96 -32.22 14.72
C LEU A 894 27.98 -31.07 14.69
N PHE A 895 27.31 -30.88 13.55
CA PHE A 895 26.21 -29.96 13.33
C PHE A 895 24.94 -30.79 13.09
N ASN A 896 23.87 -30.49 13.80
CA ASN A 896 22.58 -31.13 13.65
C ASN A 896 21.50 -30.05 13.55
N LEU A 897 20.72 -30.06 12.48
CA LEU A 897 19.63 -29.14 12.19
C LEU A 897 18.33 -29.93 12.04
N GLN A 898 17.39 -29.70 12.93
CA GLN A 898 16.04 -30.24 12.86
C GLN A 898 15.04 -29.13 12.50
N LEU A 899 14.24 -29.37 11.47
CA LEU A 899 13.22 -28.47 10.94
C LEU A 899 11.85 -29.15 11.01
N ASP A 900 10.87 -28.51 11.63
CA ASP A 900 9.50 -29.04 11.71
C ASP A 900 8.45 -27.94 11.46
N LEU A 901 7.24 -28.31 11.04
CA LEU A 901 6.13 -27.35 10.92
C LEU A 901 5.53 -27.10 12.30
N ALA A 902 5.10 -25.86 12.55
CA ALA A 902 4.52 -25.47 13.84
C ALA A 902 3.18 -26.17 14.13
N GLN A 903 2.41 -26.49 13.09
CA GLN A 903 1.10 -27.15 13.14
C GLN A 903 1.03 -28.25 12.08
N ASP A 904 0.15 -29.24 12.27
CA ASP A 904 -0.04 -30.34 11.30
C ASP A 904 -0.68 -29.87 9.99
N LYS A 905 -1.41 -28.75 10.03
CA LYS A 905 -2.04 -28.11 8.89
C LYS A 905 -1.75 -26.61 8.95
N MET A 906 -1.18 -26.06 7.91
CA MET A 906 -0.89 -24.63 7.75
C MET A 906 -1.69 -24.05 6.59
N GLU A 907 -2.23 -22.86 6.80
CA GLU A 907 -2.96 -22.09 5.79
C GLU A 907 -1.99 -21.07 5.20
N ILE A 908 -1.36 -21.42 4.07
CA ILE A 908 -0.35 -20.56 3.43
C ILE A 908 -1.00 -19.32 2.83
N LEU A 909 -2.19 -19.50 2.26
CA LEU A 909 -2.98 -18.47 1.63
C LEU A 909 -4.44 -18.90 1.66
N ASP A 910 -5.33 -18.04 2.12
CA ASP A 910 -6.78 -18.21 2.03
C ASP A 910 -7.41 -16.88 1.61
N VAL A 911 -8.04 -16.88 0.44
CA VAL A 911 -8.74 -15.72 -0.12
C VAL A 911 -10.21 -16.10 -0.21
N LYS A 912 -11.09 -15.28 0.35
CA LYS A 912 -12.55 -15.52 0.31
C LYS A 912 -13.30 -14.23 0.07
N THR A 913 -14.31 -14.27 -0.79
CA THR A 913 -15.27 -13.18 -0.97
C THR A 913 -16.66 -13.67 -0.60
N LYS A 914 -17.34 -12.90 0.25
CA LYS A 914 -18.71 -13.14 0.69
C LYS A 914 -19.58 -11.91 0.46
N PHE A 915 -20.87 -12.15 0.28
CA PHE A 915 -21.87 -11.10 0.05
C PHE A 915 -22.96 -11.20 1.10
N PHE A 916 -23.40 -10.06 1.58
CA PHE A 916 -24.40 -9.95 2.62
C PHE A 916 -25.42 -8.87 2.23
N ILE A 917 -26.68 -9.12 2.56
CA ILE A 917 -27.62 -8.02 2.83
C ILE A 917 -27.60 -7.74 4.32
N PHE A 918 -27.80 -6.49 4.69
CA PHE A 918 -27.85 -6.13 6.10
C PHE A 918 -28.95 -5.13 6.40
N PHE A 919 -29.42 -5.21 7.64
CA PHE A 919 -30.38 -4.32 8.26
C PHE A 919 -29.87 -4.04 9.67
N ASP A 920 -29.50 -2.80 9.92
CA ASP A 920 -28.75 -2.39 11.11
C ASP A 920 -27.52 -3.28 11.34
N ASN A 921 -27.37 -3.88 12.52
CA ASN A 921 -26.23 -4.74 12.86
C ASN A 921 -26.42 -6.23 12.45
N ILE A 922 -27.52 -6.58 11.77
CA ILE A 922 -27.80 -7.96 11.41
C ILE A 922 -27.47 -8.19 9.94
N HIS A 923 -26.53 -9.11 9.71
CA HIS A 923 -26.06 -9.50 8.39
C HIS A 923 -26.62 -10.88 7.99
N LYS A 924 -27.14 -10.99 6.77
CA LYS A 924 -27.53 -12.28 6.16
C LYS A 924 -26.68 -12.50 4.92
N GLU A 925 -25.95 -13.62 4.88
CA GLU A 925 -25.18 -14.02 3.71
C GLU A 925 -26.13 -14.30 2.52
N GLN A 926 -25.86 -13.69 1.37
CA GLN A 926 -26.71 -13.80 0.18
C GLN A 926 -26.46 -15.11 -0.56
N LYS A 927 -27.55 -15.72 -1.04
CA LYS A 927 -27.46 -16.86 -1.97
C LYS A 927 -27.48 -16.34 -3.39
N MET A 928 -26.34 -16.42 -4.08
CA MET A 928 -26.20 -15.98 -5.48
C MET A 928 -26.66 -17.08 -6.45
N HIS A 929 -27.20 -16.67 -7.60
CA HIS A 929 -27.60 -17.56 -8.69
C HIS A 929 -26.38 -18.01 -9.52
N THR A 930 -25.44 -18.72 -8.90
CA THR A 930 -24.22 -19.19 -9.55
C THR A 930 -24.21 -20.72 -9.66
N THR A 931 -23.44 -21.22 -10.63
CA THR A 931 -22.94 -22.61 -10.62
C THR A 931 -21.46 -22.50 -10.35
N ASP A 932 -21.02 -22.95 -9.18
CA ASP A 932 -19.64 -22.72 -8.78
C ASP A 932 -18.74 -23.78 -9.44
N TYR A 933 -17.70 -23.34 -10.13
CA TYR A 933 -16.63 -24.24 -10.54
C TYR A 933 -15.71 -24.44 -9.35
N SER A 934 -15.89 -25.54 -8.62
CA SER A 934 -14.95 -25.95 -7.57
C SER A 934 -13.84 -26.79 -8.18
N TYR A 935 -12.61 -26.34 -8.07
CA TYR A 935 -11.42 -27.11 -8.39
C TYR A 935 -10.62 -27.37 -7.12
N LYS A 936 -10.32 -28.64 -6.83
CA LYS A 936 -9.43 -29.02 -5.73
C LYS A 936 -8.39 -29.98 -6.27
N GLN A 937 -7.12 -29.61 -6.14
CA GLN A 937 -6.00 -30.44 -6.54
C GLN A 937 -4.97 -30.47 -5.42
N CYS A 938 -4.53 -31.66 -5.05
CA CYS A 938 -3.42 -31.85 -4.14
C CYS A 938 -2.22 -32.43 -4.90
N THR A 939 -1.02 -32.31 -4.31
CA THR A 939 0.17 -32.99 -4.81
C THR A 939 -0.10 -34.49 -4.96
N SER A 940 0.47 -35.11 -6.01
CA SER A 940 0.28 -36.54 -6.25
C SER A 940 0.78 -37.36 -5.06
N GLU A 941 0.19 -38.54 -4.83
CA GLU A 941 0.63 -39.40 -3.72
C GLU A 941 2.12 -39.71 -3.79
N ARG A 942 2.68 -39.90 -5.00
CA ARG A 942 4.12 -40.14 -5.18
C ARG A 942 4.95 -38.94 -4.72
N ALA A 943 4.57 -37.72 -5.11
CA ALA A 943 5.27 -36.52 -4.70
C ALA A 943 5.15 -36.31 -3.18
N ALA A 944 3.93 -36.42 -2.63
CA ALA A 944 3.68 -36.30 -1.20
C ALA A 944 4.43 -37.37 -0.39
N ARG A 945 4.57 -38.59 -0.92
CA ARG A 945 5.36 -39.66 -0.31
C ARG A 945 6.86 -39.36 -0.35
N VAL A 946 7.37 -38.70 -1.38
CA VAL A 946 8.79 -38.31 -1.46
C VAL A 946 9.12 -37.16 -0.52
N ILE A 947 8.22 -36.18 -0.35
CA ILE A 947 8.50 -34.99 0.49
C ILE A 947 7.96 -35.11 1.93
N GLY A 948 7.02 -36.02 2.20
CA GLY A 948 6.36 -36.19 3.51
C GLY A 948 5.27 -35.15 3.83
N LEU A 949 5.02 -34.23 2.90
CA LEU A 949 4.03 -33.14 2.96
C LEU A 949 3.00 -33.30 1.84
N GLU A 950 1.78 -32.87 2.11
CA GLU A 950 0.72 -32.74 1.12
C GLU A 950 0.38 -31.27 0.93
N ILE A 951 0.42 -30.79 -0.32
CA ILE A 951 0.08 -29.41 -0.66
C ILE A 951 -1.22 -29.47 -1.46
N CYS A 952 -2.27 -28.87 -0.92
CA CYS A 952 -3.58 -28.81 -1.52
C CYS A 952 -3.92 -27.39 -1.94
N THR A 953 -4.35 -27.24 -3.18
CA THR A 953 -4.94 -26.02 -3.73
C THR A 953 -6.43 -26.24 -3.93
N ALA A 954 -7.24 -25.29 -3.49
CA ALA A 954 -8.67 -25.30 -3.73
C ALA A 954 -9.11 -23.94 -4.24
N SER A 955 -9.98 -23.92 -5.23
CA SER A 955 -10.57 -22.70 -5.76
C SER A 955 -12.04 -22.91 -6.06
N PHE A 956 -12.85 -21.90 -5.83
CA PHE A 956 -14.22 -21.83 -6.32
C PHE A 956 -14.45 -20.46 -6.93
N VAL A 957 -14.95 -20.43 -8.16
CA VAL A 957 -15.23 -19.19 -8.91
C VAL A 957 -16.64 -19.29 -9.47
N PRO A 958 -17.44 -18.23 -9.40
CA PRO A 958 -18.81 -18.27 -9.89
C PRO A 958 -18.81 -18.35 -11.42
N LYS A 959 -19.54 -19.32 -11.98
CA LYS A 959 -19.90 -19.30 -13.40
C LYS A 959 -21.20 -18.52 -13.59
N GLU A 960 -21.18 -17.57 -14.52
CA GLU A 960 -22.37 -16.87 -15.00
C GLU A 960 -23.42 -17.89 -15.47
N LYS A 961 -24.60 -17.89 -14.84
CA LYS A 961 -25.75 -18.72 -15.26
C LYS A 961 -26.60 -18.04 -16.32
N MET A 962 -26.68 -16.71 -16.30
CA MET A 962 -27.51 -15.91 -17.20
C MET A 962 -26.63 -14.98 -18.04
N ALA A 963 -27.01 -14.76 -19.30
CA ALA A 963 -26.29 -13.83 -20.19
C ALA A 963 -26.29 -12.38 -19.65
N THR A 964 -27.27 -12.05 -18.81
CA THR A 964 -27.43 -10.74 -18.15
C THR A 964 -26.72 -10.66 -16.80
N SER A 965 -26.05 -11.70 -16.31
CA SER A 965 -25.34 -11.60 -15.02
C SER A 965 -24.28 -10.48 -15.03
N PRO A 966 -24.09 -9.76 -13.92
CA PRO A 966 -23.03 -8.77 -13.80
C PRO A 966 -21.65 -9.43 -13.90
N TYR A 967 -20.61 -8.64 -14.15
CA TYR A 967 -19.24 -9.14 -14.18
C TYR A 967 -18.73 -9.47 -12.76
N PHE A 968 -17.74 -10.36 -12.69
CA PHE A 968 -17.01 -10.62 -11.45
C PHE A 968 -16.38 -9.31 -10.92
N PRO A 969 -16.44 -9.00 -9.61
CA PRO A 969 -16.88 -9.87 -8.51
C PRO A 969 -18.40 -9.88 -8.21
N LEU A 970 -19.21 -8.99 -8.79
CA LEU A 970 -20.65 -8.93 -8.48
C LEU A 970 -21.45 -10.16 -8.96
N SER A 971 -20.86 -11.01 -9.78
CA SER A 971 -21.47 -12.27 -10.23
C SER A 971 -21.62 -13.32 -9.12
N GLY A 972 -20.82 -13.27 -8.04
CA GLY A 972 -20.98 -14.14 -6.88
C GLY A 972 -19.70 -14.38 -6.06
N PRO A 973 -19.80 -15.18 -4.97
CA PRO A 973 -18.68 -15.44 -4.08
C PRO A 973 -17.59 -16.26 -4.77
N ALA A 974 -16.34 -15.99 -4.41
CA ALA A 974 -15.18 -16.74 -4.89
C ALA A 974 -14.23 -17.02 -3.73
N GLY A 975 -13.38 -18.03 -3.90
CA GLY A 975 -12.29 -18.27 -2.97
C GLY A 975 -11.18 -19.11 -3.55
N TYR A 976 -10.01 -18.96 -2.95
CA TYR A 976 -8.78 -19.63 -3.33
C TYR A 976 -7.98 -19.93 -2.07
N SER A 977 -7.57 -21.17 -1.86
CA SER A 977 -6.76 -21.55 -0.71
C SER A 977 -5.60 -22.48 -1.07
N ILE A 978 -4.49 -22.29 -0.37
CA ILE A 978 -3.30 -23.13 -0.40
C ILE A 978 -3.04 -23.63 1.02
N ILE A 979 -3.14 -24.93 1.20
CA ILE A 979 -2.99 -25.60 2.48
C ILE A 979 -1.83 -26.58 2.39
N VAL A 980 -0.96 -26.57 3.40
CA VAL A 980 0.12 -27.55 3.54
C VAL A 980 -0.14 -28.38 4.79
N SER A 981 -0.15 -29.70 4.65
CA SER A 981 -0.35 -30.64 5.77
C SER A 981 0.80 -31.64 5.88
N LYS A 982 1.11 -32.06 7.12
CA LYS A 982 2.00 -33.19 7.40
C LYS A 982 1.28 -34.49 7.02
N LYS A 983 1.91 -35.30 6.16
CA LYS A 983 1.39 -36.63 5.81
C LYS A 983 2.19 -37.75 6.48
N ASP A 984 3.52 -37.62 6.47
CA ASP A 984 4.45 -38.64 6.98
C ASP A 984 5.77 -37.98 7.47
N LEU A 985 5.63 -37.00 8.36
CA LEU A 985 6.72 -36.20 8.97
C LEU A 985 6.52 -35.98 10.47
N PRO A 986 6.48 -37.04 11.31
CA PRO A 986 6.19 -36.91 12.74
C PRO A 986 7.27 -36.14 13.51
N ALA A 987 8.54 -36.22 13.09
CA ALA A 987 9.68 -35.54 13.73
C ALA A 987 10.32 -34.45 12.84
N GLY A 988 9.67 -34.08 11.75
CA GLY A 988 10.20 -33.15 10.75
C GLY A 988 11.41 -33.70 9.97
N PHE A 989 12.22 -32.79 9.43
CA PHE A 989 13.46 -33.08 8.74
C PHE A 989 14.65 -32.93 9.68
N VAL A 990 15.62 -33.85 9.60
CA VAL A 990 16.86 -33.82 10.37
C VAL A 990 18.05 -33.84 9.41
N LEU A 991 18.95 -32.87 9.57
CA LEU A 991 20.15 -32.67 8.79
C LEU A 991 21.35 -32.73 9.73
N GLU A 992 22.18 -33.77 9.61
CA GLU A 992 23.40 -33.95 10.38
C GLU A 992 24.62 -33.79 9.48
N ALA A 993 25.61 -33.00 9.91
CA ALA A 993 26.90 -32.89 9.28
C ALA A 993 27.99 -33.09 10.33
N LYS A 994 28.89 -34.05 10.12
CA LYS A 994 30.00 -34.34 11.01
C LYS A 994 31.32 -34.22 10.28
N THR A 995 32.24 -33.42 10.79
CA THR A 995 33.62 -33.33 10.28
C THR A 995 34.58 -33.61 11.43
N VAL A 996 35.40 -34.64 11.30
CA VAL A 996 36.46 -34.97 12.25
C VAL A 996 37.77 -34.98 11.49
N ASP A 997 38.67 -34.07 11.85
CA ASP A 997 39.99 -34.00 11.25
C ASP A 997 41.05 -34.27 12.33
N THR A 998 41.80 -35.35 12.16
CA THR A 998 42.92 -35.73 13.03
C THR A 998 44.17 -35.94 12.19
N PRO A 999 45.37 -35.91 12.79
CA PRO A 999 46.61 -36.17 12.07
C PRO A 999 46.66 -37.53 11.35
N SER A 1000 45.82 -38.49 11.76
CA SER A 1000 45.75 -39.83 11.18
C SER A 1000 44.59 -40.01 10.19
N GLN A 1001 43.47 -39.30 10.37
CA GLN A 1001 42.27 -39.50 9.55
C GLN A 1001 41.43 -38.21 9.41
N THR A 1002 40.81 -38.03 8.25
CA THR A 1002 39.77 -37.01 8.02
C THR A 1002 38.46 -37.72 7.69
N ILE A 1003 37.40 -37.44 8.46
CA ILE A 1003 36.06 -38.02 8.28
C ILE A 1003 35.08 -36.88 8.02
N ILE A 1004 34.33 -36.96 6.92
CA ILE A 1004 33.26 -36.03 6.55
C ILE A 1004 31.98 -36.85 6.36
N ARG A 1005 30.98 -36.62 7.20
CA ARG A 1005 29.65 -37.22 7.07
C ARG A 1005 28.60 -36.15 6.90
N PHE A 1006 27.67 -36.38 5.99
CA PHE A 1006 26.45 -35.62 5.82
C PHE A 1006 25.29 -36.61 5.79
N MET A 1007 24.22 -36.32 6.51
CA MET A 1007 23.00 -37.12 6.55
C MET A 1007 21.79 -36.19 6.57
N ALA A 1008 20.81 -36.47 5.72
CA ALA A 1008 19.49 -35.85 5.75
C ALA A 1008 18.45 -36.95 5.88
N ASN A 1009 17.55 -36.89 6.85
CA ASN A 1009 16.54 -37.91 7.06
C ASN A 1009 15.23 -37.33 7.63
N THR A 1010 14.17 -38.13 7.60
CA THR A 1010 12.88 -37.87 8.24
C THR A 1010 12.64 -38.95 9.30
N PRO A 1011 13.08 -38.74 10.56
CA PRO A 1011 12.99 -39.76 11.60
C PRO A 1011 11.55 -40.17 11.89
N SER A 1012 11.36 -41.45 12.23
CA SER A 1012 10.06 -42.04 12.57
C SER A 1012 9.02 -41.99 11.44
N SER A 1013 9.44 -41.65 10.23
CA SER A 1013 8.60 -41.75 9.04
C SER A 1013 8.46 -43.21 8.59
N VAL A 1014 7.31 -43.54 8.01
CA VAL A 1014 7.06 -44.84 7.38
C VAL A 1014 7.92 -45.03 6.13
N VAL A 1015 8.27 -43.95 5.43
CA VAL A 1015 9.07 -43.99 4.20
C VAL A 1015 10.50 -43.58 4.51
N ASP A 1016 11.45 -44.43 4.13
CA ASP A 1016 12.87 -44.10 4.24
C ASP A 1016 13.25 -43.03 3.20
N ARG A 1017 13.54 -41.83 3.69
CA ARG A 1017 14.00 -40.67 2.91
C ARG A 1017 15.45 -40.30 3.25
N ALA A 1018 16.20 -41.24 3.81
CA ALA A 1018 17.58 -40.99 4.19
C ALA A 1018 18.46 -40.72 2.96
N LEU A 1019 19.17 -39.60 3.00
CA LEU A 1019 20.26 -39.23 2.11
C LEU A 1019 21.52 -39.14 2.97
N GLY A 1020 22.60 -39.80 2.56
CA GLY A 1020 23.84 -39.85 3.32
C GLY A 1020 25.06 -39.78 2.40
N LEU A 1021 26.09 -39.08 2.84
CA LEU A 1021 27.42 -39.06 2.25
C LEU A 1021 28.43 -39.25 3.38
N ASP A 1022 29.28 -40.28 3.31
CA ASP A 1022 30.37 -40.54 4.26
C ASP A 1022 31.68 -40.58 3.47
N ILE A 1023 32.67 -39.77 3.84
CA ILE A 1023 34.00 -39.74 3.23
C ILE A 1023 35.02 -39.90 4.35
N VAL A 1024 35.86 -40.92 4.25
CA VAL A 1024 36.93 -41.23 5.19
C VAL A 1024 38.25 -41.24 4.45
N VAL A 1025 39.18 -40.39 4.87
CA VAL A 1025 40.55 -40.35 4.37
C VAL A 1025 41.47 -40.79 5.51
N ASP A 1026 42.14 -41.93 5.35
CA ASP A 1026 43.19 -42.35 6.30
C ASP A 1026 44.54 -41.90 5.75
N HIS A 1027 45.19 -40.96 6.45
CA HIS A 1027 46.48 -40.40 6.03
C HIS A 1027 47.65 -41.37 6.30
N ALA A 1028 47.52 -42.24 7.29
CA ALA A 1028 48.55 -43.22 7.64
C ALA A 1028 48.56 -44.39 6.64
N GLN A 1029 47.38 -44.89 6.27
CA GLN A 1029 47.22 -45.96 5.29
C GLN A 1029 47.11 -45.45 3.85
N LYS A 1030 46.97 -44.12 3.66
CA LYS A 1030 46.75 -43.46 2.36
C LYS A 1030 45.54 -44.05 1.62
N THR A 1031 44.44 -44.23 2.34
CA THR A 1031 43.16 -44.73 1.79
C THR A 1031 42.11 -43.63 1.75
N LEU A 1032 41.19 -43.75 0.79
CA LEU A 1032 40.01 -42.90 0.61
C LEU A 1032 38.80 -43.80 0.42
N ASP A 1033 37.87 -43.77 1.37
CA ASP A 1033 36.58 -44.42 1.29
C ASP A 1033 35.49 -43.36 1.19
N ALA A 1034 34.57 -43.50 0.23
CA ALA A 1034 33.46 -42.59 0.02
C ALA A 1034 32.17 -43.36 -0.26
N SER A 1035 31.16 -43.21 0.60
CA SER A 1035 29.85 -43.84 0.48
C SER A 1035 28.75 -42.80 0.28
N LEU A 1036 27.99 -42.93 -0.79
CA LEU A 1036 26.78 -42.16 -1.08
C LEU A 1036 25.56 -43.07 -0.96
N ALA A 1037 24.63 -42.72 -0.09
CA ALA A 1037 23.33 -43.36 0.05
C ALA A 1037 22.23 -42.35 -0.29
N THR A 1038 21.31 -42.73 -1.16
CA THR A 1038 20.10 -41.95 -1.47
C THR A 1038 18.89 -42.88 -1.32
N PRO A 1039 17.65 -42.35 -1.27
CA PRO A 1039 16.45 -43.19 -1.18
C PRO A 1039 16.28 -44.19 -2.33
N TRP A 1040 17.00 -44.00 -3.45
CA TRP A 1040 16.83 -44.82 -4.66
C TRP A 1040 18.11 -45.52 -5.14
N LYS A 1041 19.29 -45.08 -4.69
CA LYS A 1041 20.60 -45.54 -5.17
C LYS A 1041 21.66 -45.51 -4.08
N ARG A 1042 22.59 -46.46 -4.14
CA ARG A 1042 23.76 -46.51 -3.27
C ARG A 1042 25.04 -46.67 -4.09
N ALA A 1043 26.08 -45.92 -3.74
CA ALA A 1043 27.39 -46.03 -4.35
C ALA A 1043 28.46 -46.03 -3.24
N ASP A 1044 29.35 -47.00 -3.26
CA ASP A 1044 30.45 -47.13 -2.29
C ASP A 1044 31.76 -47.16 -3.09
N PHE A 1045 32.66 -46.19 -2.86
CA PHE A 1045 33.98 -46.09 -3.45
C PHE A 1045 35.03 -46.33 -2.37
N SER A 1046 36.07 -47.11 -2.68
CA SER A 1046 37.25 -47.27 -1.85
C SER A 1046 38.50 -47.20 -2.72
N GLY A 1047 39.53 -46.50 -2.29
CA GLY A 1047 40.79 -46.39 -3.00
C GLY A 1047 41.97 -46.32 -2.06
N SER A 1048 43.13 -46.81 -2.50
CA SER A 1048 44.36 -46.77 -1.72
C SER A 1048 45.56 -46.43 -2.59
N PHE A 1049 46.53 -45.72 -2.02
CA PHE A 1049 47.75 -45.34 -2.70
C PHE A 1049 49.00 -45.66 -1.86
N GLN A 1050 49.83 -46.57 -2.37
CA GLN A 1050 51.10 -46.92 -1.74
C GLN A 1050 52.27 -46.43 -2.60
N ASN A 1051 53.27 -45.82 -1.94
CA ASN A 1051 54.48 -45.35 -2.60
C ASN A 1051 55.68 -45.61 -1.69
N THR A 1052 56.24 -46.81 -1.79
CA THR A 1052 57.48 -47.21 -1.12
C THR A 1052 58.61 -47.36 -2.14
N GLN A 1053 59.84 -47.56 -1.67
CA GLN A 1053 60.99 -47.72 -2.57
C GLN A 1053 60.87 -48.96 -3.48
N ASP A 1054 60.14 -49.98 -3.03
CA ASP A 1054 60.00 -51.27 -3.70
C ASP A 1054 58.61 -51.52 -4.30
N LEU A 1055 57.62 -50.67 -4.01
CA LEU A 1055 56.25 -50.83 -4.51
C LEU A 1055 55.55 -49.48 -4.67
N LYS A 1056 55.05 -49.23 -5.88
CA LYS A 1056 54.06 -48.17 -6.14
C LYS A 1056 52.74 -48.84 -6.49
N ALA A 1057 51.68 -48.59 -5.72
CA ALA A 1057 50.38 -49.19 -5.96
C ALA A 1057 49.26 -48.15 -5.87
N LEU A 1058 48.26 -48.26 -6.75
CA LEU A 1058 47.04 -47.48 -6.77
C LEU A 1058 45.88 -48.45 -6.98
N THR A 1059 45.02 -48.58 -5.98
CA THR A 1059 43.78 -49.36 -6.08
C THR A 1059 42.56 -48.47 -5.98
N GLY A 1060 41.50 -48.82 -6.69
CA GLY A 1060 40.20 -48.17 -6.66
C GLY A 1060 39.11 -49.22 -6.88
N LYS A 1061 38.05 -49.19 -6.08
CA LYS A 1061 36.87 -50.04 -6.19
C LYS A 1061 35.63 -49.17 -6.06
N LEU A 1062 34.77 -49.20 -7.06
CA LEU A 1062 33.45 -48.54 -7.04
C LEU A 1062 32.37 -49.61 -7.09
N THR A 1063 31.48 -49.63 -6.09
CA THR A 1063 30.38 -50.57 -5.99
C THR A 1063 29.07 -49.81 -6.09
N LEU A 1064 28.27 -50.10 -7.12
CA LEU A 1064 26.92 -49.52 -7.30
C LEU A 1064 25.85 -50.54 -6.90
N ASP A 1065 24.91 -50.09 -6.06
CA ASP A 1065 23.77 -50.85 -5.53
C ASP A 1065 24.15 -52.21 -4.92
N ARG A 1066 25.39 -52.34 -4.42
CA ARG A 1066 25.98 -53.59 -3.87
C ARG A 1066 26.08 -54.76 -4.85
N ILE A 1067 25.89 -54.52 -6.16
CA ILE A 1067 25.86 -55.56 -7.19
C ILE A 1067 26.91 -55.32 -8.27
N LYS A 1068 27.04 -54.08 -8.75
CA LYS A 1068 27.96 -53.75 -9.85
C LYS A 1068 29.28 -53.25 -9.30
N GLU A 1069 30.32 -54.07 -9.38
CA GLU A 1069 31.67 -53.73 -8.92
C GLU A 1069 32.58 -53.34 -10.10
N TYR A 1070 33.16 -52.15 -10.02
CA TYR A 1070 34.22 -51.68 -10.89
C TYR A 1070 35.50 -51.66 -10.08
N VAL A 1071 36.56 -52.30 -10.56
CA VAL A 1071 37.84 -52.38 -9.84
C VAL A 1071 38.96 -51.92 -10.75
N MET A 1072 39.90 -51.17 -10.20
CA MET A 1072 41.11 -50.68 -10.84
C MET A 1072 42.25 -50.96 -9.87
N ASP A 1073 43.20 -51.81 -10.22
CA ASP A 1073 44.35 -52.17 -9.38
C ASP A 1073 45.63 -52.07 -10.22
N HIS A 1074 46.41 -51.03 -9.96
CA HIS A 1074 47.70 -50.78 -10.61
C HIS A 1074 48.81 -50.91 -9.59
N GLN A 1075 49.78 -51.78 -9.87
CA GLN A 1075 50.94 -52.01 -9.02
C GLN A 1075 52.21 -52.00 -9.88
N LEU A 1076 53.28 -51.47 -9.34
CA LEU A 1076 54.60 -51.46 -9.92
C LEU A 1076 55.58 -51.89 -8.83
N LYS A 1077 55.94 -53.16 -8.85
CA LYS A 1077 56.94 -53.71 -7.93
C LYS A 1077 58.35 -53.42 -8.48
N ILE A 1078 59.26 -52.97 -7.63
CA ILE A 1078 60.63 -52.61 -8.00
C ILE A 1078 61.57 -53.51 -7.19
N SER A 1079 62.36 -54.34 -7.86
CA SER A 1079 63.36 -55.19 -7.21
C SER A 1079 64.76 -54.74 -7.62
N ARG A 1080 65.64 -54.54 -6.64
CA ARG A 1080 67.04 -54.15 -6.85
C ARG A 1080 67.95 -55.27 -6.35
N LYS A 1081 68.66 -55.93 -7.27
CA LYS A 1081 69.70 -56.91 -6.93
C LYS A 1081 70.96 -56.56 -7.73
N ASN A 1082 72.03 -56.19 -7.03
CA ASN A 1082 73.30 -55.75 -7.61
C ASN A 1082 73.11 -54.56 -8.60
N ASP A 1083 73.51 -54.71 -9.87
CA ASP A 1083 73.35 -53.72 -10.95
C ASP A 1083 72.07 -53.92 -11.81
N ARG A 1084 71.17 -54.81 -11.39
CA ARG A 1084 69.89 -55.09 -12.08
C ARG A 1084 68.72 -54.51 -11.32
N LEU A 1085 67.89 -53.77 -12.04
CA LEU A 1085 66.68 -53.13 -11.54
C LEU A 1085 65.48 -53.65 -12.32
N THR A 1086 64.63 -54.44 -11.67
CA THR A 1086 63.45 -55.06 -12.27
C THR A 1086 62.20 -54.29 -11.86
N PHE A 1087 61.43 -53.82 -12.84
CA PHE A 1087 60.08 -53.27 -12.64
C PHE A 1087 59.04 -54.29 -13.09
N SER A 1088 58.13 -54.70 -12.22
CA SER A 1088 57.03 -55.60 -12.57
C SER A 1088 55.71 -54.82 -12.52
N PRO A 1089 55.23 -54.25 -13.65
CA PRO A 1089 53.92 -53.63 -13.71
C PRO A 1089 52.81 -54.69 -13.73
N THR A 1090 51.79 -54.48 -12.91
CA THR A 1090 50.52 -55.21 -12.89
C THR A 1090 49.40 -54.18 -12.93
N SER A 1091 48.45 -54.30 -13.84
CA SER A 1091 47.34 -53.38 -13.99
C SER A 1091 46.07 -54.14 -14.35
N ILE A 1092 45.12 -54.21 -13.43
CA ILE A 1092 43.87 -54.96 -13.58
C ILE A 1092 42.69 -53.98 -13.55
N ILE A 1093 41.84 -54.01 -14.57
CA ILE A 1093 40.59 -53.25 -14.64
C ILE A 1093 39.44 -54.24 -14.79
N LYS A 1094 38.51 -54.23 -13.83
CA LYS A 1094 37.29 -55.03 -13.85
C LYS A 1094 36.09 -54.14 -14.09
N ILE A 1095 35.30 -54.49 -15.09
CA ILE A 1095 34.06 -53.80 -15.46
C ILE A 1095 32.97 -54.88 -15.48
N PRO A 1096 31.80 -54.65 -14.85
CA PRO A 1096 30.68 -55.58 -14.91
C PRO A 1096 30.34 -55.95 -16.36
N ASP A 1097 30.04 -57.24 -16.59
CA ASP A 1097 29.67 -57.79 -17.90
C ASP A 1097 30.77 -57.79 -18.97
N TRP A 1098 32.03 -57.49 -18.61
CA TRP A 1098 33.22 -57.54 -19.48
C TRP A 1098 34.28 -58.52 -18.94
N LYS A 1099 35.17 -59.01 -19.82
CA LYS A 1099 36.35 -59.78 -19.37
C LYS A 1099 37.32 -58.86 -18.64
N ASP A 1100 37.92 -59.35 -17.54
CA ASP A 1100 38.93 -58.62 -16.78
C ASP A 1100 40.09 -58.19 -17.70
N LEU A 1101 40.33 -56.89 -17.78
CA LEU A 1101 41.46 -56.33 -18.52
C LEU A 1101 42.69 -56.40 -17.63
N SER A 1102 43.72 -57.14 -18.01
CA SER A 1102 44.94 -57.28 -17.19
C SER A 1102 46.20 -57.05 -18.01
N LEU A 1103 47.08 -56.17 -17.54
CA LEU A 1103 48.41 -55.94 -18.06
C LEU A 1103 49.42 -56.40 -17.02
N THR A 1104 50.26 -57.37 -17.35
CA THR A 1104 51.28 -57.91 -16.43
C THR A 1104 52.60 -58.12 -17.16
N GLY A 1105 53.72 -58.01 -16.47
CA GLY A 1105 55.02 -58.29 -17.09
C GLY A 1105 56.20 -57.86 -16.25
N ASN A 1106 57.40 -57.91 -16.85
CA ASN A 1106 58.65 -57.51 -16.22
C ASN A 1106 59.47 -56.62 -17.16
N ILE A 1107 60.07 -55.59 -16.60
CA ILE A 1107 60.98 -54.66 -17.26
C ILE A 1107 62.29 -54.69 -16.48
N ASP A 1108 63.30 -55.35 -17.01
CA ASP A 1108 64.63 -55.43 -16.43
C ASP A 1108 65.55 -54.38 -17.04
N TYR A 1109 66.17 -53.58 -16.17
CA TYR A 1109 67.17 -52.59 -16.52
C TYR A 1109 68.50 -52.91 -15.82
N LEU A 1110 69.52 -53.23 -16.61
CA LEU A 1110 70.91 -53.39 -16.16
C LEU A 1110 71.70 -52.14 -16.56
N LYS A 1111 72.28 -51.45 -15.58
CA LYS A 1111 72.98 -50.15 -15.73
C LYS A 1111 73.76 -50.04 -17.04
N MET A 1112 73.21 -49.26 -17.98
CA MET A 1112 73.79 -48.91 -19.29
C MET A 1112 74.19 -50.08 -20.21
N LYS A 1113 73.71 -51.31 -19.94
CA LYS A 1113 74.04 -52.47 -20.79
C LYS A 1113 72.84 -53.15 -21.42
N ASN A 1114 71.79 -53.49 -20.66
CA ASN A 1114 70.63 -54.21 -21.21
C ASN A 1114 69.31 -53.68 -20.65
N PHE A 1115 68.33 -53.49 -21.52
CA PHE A 1115 66.93 -53.24 -21.18
C PHE A 1115 66.07 -54.34 -21.80
N THR A 1116 65.29 -55.08 -21.00
CA THR A 1116 64.35 -56.08 -21.53
C THR A 1116 62.99 -55.85 -20.91
N ALA A 1117 61.94 -55.71 -21.72
CA ALA A 1117 60.56 -55.59 -21.26
C ALA A 1117 59.69 -56.66 -21.91
N ASP A 1118 59.11 -57.53 -21.08
CA ASP A 1118 58.15 -58.56 -21.47
C ASP A 1118 56.81 -58.24 -20.80
N LEU A 1119 55.85 -57.75 -21.57
CA LEU A 1119 54.53 -57.31 -21.11
C LEU A 1119 53.44 -58.10 -21.83
N SER A 1120 52.38 -58.48 -21.11
CA SER A 1120 51.21 -59.19 -21.61
C SER A 1120 49.94 -58.41 -21.26
N LEU A 1121 49.13 -58.07 -22.27
CA LEU A 1121 47.81 -57.49 -22.11
C LEU A 1121 46.74 -58.54 -22.46
N GLN A 1122 45.89 -58.89 -21.49
CA GLN A 1122 44.82 -59.87 -21.62
C GLN A 1122 43.46 -59.21 -21.40
N GLY A 1123 42.41 -59.74 -22.04
CA GLY A 1123 41.03 -59.27 -21.88
C GLY A 1123 40.61 -58.09 -22.76
N ALA A 1124 41.57 -57.36 -23.38
CA ALA A 1124 41.29 -56.29 -24.34
C ALA A 1124 40.81 -56.82 -25.70
N PHE A 1125 41.30 -58.00 -26.08
CA PHE A 1125 41.00 -58.72 -27.31
C PHE A 1125 40.69 -60.19 -26.99
N LYS A 1126 40.25 -60.96 -27.99
CA LYS A 1126 39.93 -62.39 -27.81
C LYS A 1126 41.14 -63.19 -27.33
N ASP A 1127 42.31 -62.83 -27.87
CA ASP A 1127 43.60 -63.47 -27.64
C ASP A 1127 44.58 -62.48 -26.97
N PRO A 1128 45.48 -62.95 -26.08
CA PRO A 1128 46.39 -62.09 -25.34
C PRO A 1128 47.42 -61.42 -26.26
N VAL A 1129 47.73 -60.16 -26.00
CA VAL A 1129 48.77 -59.40 -26.71
C VAL A 1129 50.06 -59.48 -25.92
N LEU A 1130 51.15 -59.88 -26.56
CA LEU A 1130 52.48 -59.96 -25.95
C LEU A 1130 53.41 -58.92 -26.60
N LEU A 1131 54.06 -58.11 -25.77
CA LEU A 1131 55.10 -57.18 -26.17
C LEU A 1131 56.39 -57.63 -25.50
N THR A 1132 57.33 -58.12 -26.29
CA THR A 1132 58.68 -58.47 -25.82
C THR A 1132 59.67 -57.57 -26.51
N THR A 1133 60.45 -56.82 -25.73
CA THR A 1133 61.44 -55.87 -26.26
C THR A 1133 62.75 -56.08 -25.53
N SER A 1134 63.83 -56.11 -26.27
CA SER A 1134 65.18 -56.20 -25.72
C SER A 1134 66.07 -55.21 -26.44
N VAL A 1135 66.74 -54.35 -25.67
CA VAL A 1135 67.72 -53.39 -26.14
C VAL A 1135 69.03 -53.76 -25.48
N LEU A 1136 69.98 -54.23 -26.29
CA LEU A 1136 71.34 -54.50 -25.86
C LEU A 1136 72.23 -53.34 -26.28
N ASN A 1137 72.91 -52.76 -25.30
CA ASN A 1137 73.90 -51.71 -25.44
C ASN A 1137 75.25 -52.28 -24.97
N THR A 1138 76.07 -52.69 -25.92
CA THR A 1138 77.41 -53.21 -25.67
C THR A 1138 78.43 -52.25 -26.28
N ASP A 1139 79.68 -52.26 -25.83
CA ASP A 1139 80.74 -51.33 -26.29
C ASP A 1139 81.05 -51.42 -27.81
N ILE A 1140 80.42 -52.36 -28.53
CA ILE A 1140 80.66 -52.69 -29.94
C ILE A 1140 79.39 -52.50 -30.80
N TRP A 1141 78.18 -52.58 -30.22
CA TRP A 1141 76.92 -52.52 -30.96
C TRP A 1141 75.74 -52.13 -30.05
N VAL A 1142 74.87 -51.26 -30.57
CA VAL A 1142 73.58 -50.91 -29.96
C VAL A 1142 72.48 -51.40 -30.89
N GLY A 1143 71.59 -52.25 -30.39
CA GLY A 1143 70.41 -52.63 -31.17
C GLY A 1143 69.24 -53.00 -30.30
N ALA A 1144 68.06 -52.66 -30.83
CA ALA A 1144 66.77 -52.92 -30.23
C ALA A 1144 66.04 -53.97 -31.08
N LYS A 1145 65.59 -55.05 -30.45
CA LYS A 1145 64.66 -56.01 -31.03
C LYS A 1145 63.36 -55.91 -30.26
N GLY A 1146 62.30 -55.48 -30.92
CA GLY A 1146 60.94 -55.50 -30.38
C GLY A 1146 60.10 -56.46 -31.19
N GLU A 1147 59.41 -57.37 -30.51
CA GLU A 1147 58.51 -58.35 -31.09
C GLU A 1147 57.15 -58.18 -30.43
N PHE A 1148 56.17 -57.81 -31.25
CA PHE A 1148 54.77 -57.61 -30.86
C PHE A 1148 53.96 -58.73 -31.49
N THR A 1149 53.31 -59.55 -30.66
CA THR A 1149 52.52 -60.69 -31.13
C THR A 1149 51.08 -60.56 -30.64
N HIS A 1150 50.16 -60.50 -31.59
CA HIS A 1150 48.72 -60.61 -31.37
C HIS A 1150 48.23 -61.81 -32.20
N GLU A 1151 47.74 -62.87 -31.56
CA GLU A 1151 47.15 -64.00 -32.28
C GLU A 1151 45.74 -63.63 -32.75
N GLY A 1152 45.68 -62.75 -33.73
CA GLY A 1152 44.46 -62.19 -34.32
C GLY A 1152 44.89 -61.25 -35.44
N ASP A 1153 45.19 -61.85 -36.59
CA ASP A 1153 45.84 -61.29 -37.77
C ASP A 1153 47.35 -61.00 -37.64
N GLN A 1154 48.14 -61.82 -38.34
CA GLN A 1154 49.53 -61.53 -38.67
C GLN A 1154 49.60 -60.24 -39.48
N VAL A 1155 50.22 -59.20 -38.91
CA VAL A 1155 51.09 -58.25 -39.64
C VAL A 1155 52.29 -57.92 -38.78
#